data_AF-A0A8S1EFT3-F1
#
_entry.id   AF-A0A8S1EFT3-F1
#
_cell.length_a   1.000
_cell.length_b   1.000
_cell.length_c   1.000
_cell.angle_alpha   90.00
_cell.angle_beta   90.00
_cell.angle_gamma   90.00
#
_symmetry.space_group_name_H-M   'P 1'
#
loop_
_entity.id
_entity.type
_entity.pdbx_description
1 polymer ?
#
loop_
_entity_poly.entity_id
_entity_poly.type
_entity_poly.pdbx_seq_one_letter_code
_entity_poly.pdbx_strand_id
1 'polypeptide(L)'
;MTSRYMERMAKIEQVLLIDNKKIDIDELRNGCSYGVPEQLRPLVWRLLLNYLPLERHKWPSYLKEQRATYDQLIEQIIVEPGKEALNKSINDHPLSDNPASDWQAFFQDNKVLTQIDKDVRRLYPEIQFFQLQSKFPHKYGVNYPLSKRVSGQELDSQEYGINRDGIISCVKENIRVADNSDEKSGSAEFHWHIVERILFIYAKLNPGVQYVQGMNELVAPIYYVLATDSDEEWAAFAEADTFFCFQQLMSEVKDNFIKTLDDSVCGIESSMSNFHNLIMHFDNELYNHLIGRLDIKPQFYAFRWLSLLLSQEFPLPDVITLWDALFADSKRFTLLPYVCLAMMELQRNELLNGDFSLCVRTLQNYPVIDIANLVAFAQDIRDGKAQKPVKEIQRKMQWLVILMLICCSRILCSDFGPLSTSFMKSMYRLKNYDNLIRHILTYGYTGSFGGAESETPKILNTPIVFIHGNSDSALKHGTDIYQSGWNQVLEFFLENGYTMSELYGMTYGDRNISNSYTRHFDCQLIRFHREFIENVLIYTKSVKVNIIAHSMGVSIARKAIQGGTFFDDDGKECDIGDSLSHRVGVLIGLAAANHGMCPCQFAHAFPACGFKTGFYPGNCGDYKCDSDIHNLKGVCNVNEYSPFLSNVNNFPKKEADYIASFWSDDDEVLGKNNMVFGRKTSLIPRSDMQKVYIGLTHNEVKMTAPDQLKVMKQYESRQLLRYFNLL
;
A
#
# COMPACT_ATOMS: atom_id res chain seq x y z
N MET A 1 -3.94 -8.69 -10.76
CA MET A 1 -4.55 -7.35 -10.69
C MET A 1 -5.78 -7.42 -9.80
N THR A 2 -5.85 -6.62 -8.74
CA THR A 2 -6.91 -6.62 -7.70
C THR A 2 -8.19 -5.93 -8.21
N SER A 3 -9.38 -6.31 -7.70
CA SER A 3 -10.68 -5.70 -8.08
C SER A 3 -10.67 -4.17 -7.96
N ARG A 4 -10.06 -3.66 -6.89
CA ARG A 4 -9.90 -2.21 -6.63
C ARG A 4 -9.07 -1.49 -7.70
N TYR A 5 -8.04 -2.15 -8.24
CA TYR A 5 -7.26 -1.58 -9.34
C TYR A 5 -8.14 -1.46 -10.59
N MET A 6 -8.83 -2.53 -10.98
CA MET A 6 -9.72 -2.52 -12.15
C MET A 6 -10.87 -1.52 -11.99
N GLU A 7 -11.47 -1.40 -10.81
CA GLU A 7 -12.47 -0.38 -10.49
C GLU A 7 -11.92 1.05 -10.62
N ARG A 8 -10.69 1.29 -10.14
CA ARG A 8 -10.01 2.59 -10.30
C ARG A 8 -9.73 2.89 -11.77
N MET A 9 -9.26 1.90 -12.54
CA MET A 9 -8.99 2.07 -13.97
C MET A 9 -10.29 2.39 -14.73
N ALA A 10 -11.35 1.61 -14.47
CA ALA A 10 -12.66 1.84 -15.05
C ALA A 10 -13.21 3.23 -14.68
N LYS A 11 -12.90 3.75 -13.49
CA LYS A 11 -13.30 5.10 -13.08
C LYS A 11 -12.54 6.20 -13.85
N ILE A 12 -11.22 6.06 -14.02
CA ILE A 12 -10.43 6.98 -14.86
C ILE A 12 -10.94 6.95 -16.29
N GLU A 13 -11.13 5.76 -16.86
CA GLU A 13 -11.70 5.57 -18.18
C GLU A 13 -13.10 6.17 -18.30
N GLN A 14 -13.97 5.99 -17.30
CA GLN A 14 -15.31 6.56 -17.31
C GLN A 14 -15.27 8.09 -17.36
N VAL A 15 -14.42 8.73 -16.54
CA VAL A 15 -14.23 10.19 -16.58
C VAL A 15 -13.66 10.62 -17.94
N LEU A 16 -12.82 9.78 -18.54
CA LEU A 16 -12.15 10.09 -19.80
C LEU A 16 -12.92 9.70 -21.09
N LEU A 17 -13.92 8.84 -21.03
CA LEU A 17 -14.56 8.24 -22.21
C LEU A 17 -16.06 8.56 -22.34
N ILE A 18 -16.65 9.32 -21.40
CA ILE A 18 -18.03 9.81 -21.57
C ILE A 18 -18.04 10.96 -22.59
N ASP A 19 -18.50 10.64 -23.79
CA ASP A 19 -18.65 11.59 -24.88
C ASP A 19 -19.64 12.71 -24.50
N ASN A 20 -19.33 13.95 -24.90
CA ASN A 20 -20.15 15.16 -24.68
C ASN A 20 -20.33 15.69 -23.22
N LYS A 21 -19.60 15.19 -22.22
CA LYS A 21 -19.56 15.81 -20.87
C LYS A 21 -18.29 16.59 -20.60
N LYS A 22 -18.40 17.68 -19.83
CA LYS A 22 -17.27 18.38 -19.21
C LYS A 22 -16.54 17.42 -18.29
N ILE A 23 -15.22 17.40 -18.34
CA ILE A 23 -14.39 16.53 -17.49
C ILE A 23 -14.48 17.01 -16.04
N ASP A 24 -14.85 16.09 -15.15
CA ASP A 24 -14.77 16.32 -13.71
C ASP A 24 -13.32 16.14 -13.25
N ILE A 25 -12.64 17.27 -13.01
CA ILE A 25 -11.23 17.28 -12.65
C ILE A 25 -10.98 16.70 -11.26
N ASP A 26 -11.93 16.82 -10.33
CA ASP A 26 -11.76 16.33 -8.96
C ASP A 26 -11.97 14.81 -8.91
N GLU A 27 -12.89 14.27 -9.70
CA GLU A 27 -13.01 12.83 -9.88
C GLU A 27 -11.77 12.23 -10.57
N LEU A 28 -11.23 12.90 -11.59
CA LEU A 28 -10.00 12.50 -12.26
C LEU A 28 -8.81 12.46 -11.27
N ARG A 29 -8.62 13.53 -10.50
CA ARG A 29 -7.58 13.63 -9.45
C ARG A 29 -7.67 12.48 -8.45
N ASN A 30 -8.87 12.21 -7.92
CA ASN A 30 -9.07 11.11 -6.98
C ASN A 30 -8.75 9.73 -7.61
N GLY A 31 -9.08 9.54 -8.89
CA GLY A 31 -8.73 8.31 -9.62
C GLY A 31 -7.22 8.12 -9.81
N CYS A 32 -6.49 9.22 -10.01
CA CYS A 32 -5.06 9.23 -10.34
C CYS A 32 -4.12 9.24 -9.11
N SER A 33 -4.63 9.43 -7.89
CA SER A 33 -3.84 9.64 -6.67
C SER A 33 -2.89 8.47 -6.28
N TYR A 34 -3.03 7.31 -6.93
CA TYR A 34 -2.21 6.11 -6.70
C TYR A 34 -1.67 5.53 -8.03
N GLY A 35 -1.48 6.39 -9.03
CA GLY A 35 -0.91 6.04 -10.35
C GLY A 35 -1.95 5.93 -11.47
N VAL A 36 -1.49 6.17 -12.70
CA VAL A 36 -2.29 6.21 -13.92
C VAL A 36 -1.86 5.07 -14.87
N PRO A 37 -2.78 4.42 -15.61
CA PRO A 37 -2.43 3.53 -16.72
C PRO A 37 -1.51 4.17 -17.74
N GLU A 38 -0.57 3.39 -18.27
CA GLU A 38 0.38 3.88 -19.26
C GLU A 38 -0.32 4.44 -20.52
N GLN A 39 -1.37 3.78 -20.99
CA GLN A 39 -2.11 4.20 -22.18
C GLN A 39 -2.90 5.51 -21.99
N LEU A 40 -3.30 5.82 -20.75
CA LEU A 40 -4.10 7.00 -20.45
C LEU A 40 -3.24 8.17 -19.96
N ARG A 41 -2.00 7.89 -19.53
CA ARG A 41 -1.12 8.88 -18.89
C ARG A 41 -0.88 10.13 -19.74
N PRO A 42 -0.59 10.06 -21.05
CA PRO A 42 -0.37 11.26 -21.85
C PRO A 42 -1.57 12.20 -21.85
N LEU A 43 -2.79 11.66 -21.96
CA LEU A 43 -4.01 12.46 -21.91
C LEU A 43 -4.27 13.03 -20.50
N VAL A 44 -4.06 12.22 -19.47
CA VAL A 44 -4.24 12.63 -18.07
C VAL A 44 -3.26 13.75 -17.70
N TRP A 45 -1.99 13.66 -18.08
CA TRP A 45 -1.00 14.69 -17.79
C TRP A 45 -1.33 16.02 -18.48
N ARG A 46 -1.79 15.99 -19.74
CA ARG A 46 -2.27 17.20 -20.43
C ARG A 46 -3.43 17.88 -19.67
N LEU A 47 -4.29 17.11 -18.99
CA LEU A 47 -5.39 17.66 -18.17
C LEU A 47 -4.91 18.14 -16.80
N LEU A 48 -4.13 17.34 -16.07
CA LEU A 48 -3.66 17.66 -14.71
C LEU A 48 -2.63 18.79 -14.69
N LEU A 49 -1.91 19.01 -15.79
CA LEU A 49 -1.03 20.16 -16.00
C LEU A 49 -1.78 21.39 -16.55
N ASN A 50 -3.11 21.37 -16.58
CA ASN A 50 -3.96 22.46 -17.05
C ASN A 50 -3.65 22.92 -18.50
N TYR A 51 -3.15 22.02 -19.35
CA TYR A 51 -2.93 22.31 -20.76
C TYR A 51 -4.23 22.18 -21.57
N LEU A 52 -4.91 21.03 -21.47
CA LEU A 52 -6.17 20.83 -22.17
C LEU A 52 -7.35 21.46 -21.41
N PRO A 53 -8.27 22.17 -22.11
CA PRO A 53 -9.48 22.65 -21.48
C PRO A 53 -10.39 21.47 -21.07
N LEU A 54 -11.17 21.64 -20.00
CA LEU A 54 -12.03 20.56 -19.48
C LEU A 54 -13.21 20.20 -20.42
N GLU A 55 -13.51 21.07 -21.40
CA GLU A 55 -14.53 20.80 -22.42
C GLU A 55 -13.93 20.16 -23.68
N ARG A 56 -14.19 18.87 -23.88
CA ARG A 56 -13.65 18.05 -24.99
C ARG A 56 -13.90 18.62 -26.39
N HIS A 57 -15.09 19.19 -26.61
CA HIS A 57 -15.45 19.75 -27.92
C HIS A 57 -14.54 20.90 -28.36
N LYS A 58 -13.79 21.53 -27.43
CA LYS A 58 -12.82 22.59 -27.73
C LYS A 58 -11.45 22.07 -28.12
N TRP A 59 -11.13 20.80 -27.87
CA TRP A 59 -9.78 20.25 -28.06
C TRP A 59 -9.28 20.40 -29.50
N PRO A 60 -10.05 20.06 -30.56
CA PRO A 60 -9.51 20.11 -31.91
C PRO A 60 -9.09 21.52 -32.33
N SER A 61 -9.91 22.53 -32.02
CA SER A 61 -9.59 23.94 -32.30
C SER A 61 -8.45 24.45 -31.43
N TYR A 62 -8.48 24.13 -30.13
CA TYR A 62 -7.48 24.60 -29.17
C TYR A 62 -6.09 24.04 -29.49
N LEU A 63 -5.97 22.72 -29.69
CA LEU A 63 -4.70 22.07 -30.02
C LEU A 63 -4.12 22.61 -31.32
N LYS A 64 -4.96 22.80 -32.34
CA LYS A 64 -4.52 23.39 -33.63
C LYS A 64 -3.92 24.78 -33.43
N GLU A 65 -4.56 25.62 -32.63
CA GLU A 65 -4.08 26.97 -32.33
C GLU A 65 -2.76 26.95 -31.53
N GLN A 66 -2.69 26.14 -30.47
CA GLN A 66 -1.49 26.05 -29.63
C GLN A 66 -0.29 25.52 -30.42
N ARG A 67 -0.48 24.45 -31.19
CA ARG A 67 0.58 23.85 -32.02
C ARG A 67 1.07 24.83 -33.10
N ALA A 68 0.16 25.53 -33.78
CA ALA A 68 0.54 26.57 -34.73
C ALA A 68 1.27 27.75 -34.06
N THR A 69 0.87 28.12 -32.84
CA THR A 69 1.56 29.15 -32.05
C THR A 69 2.99 28.72 -31.73
N TYR A 70 3.19 27.47 -31.33
CA TYR A 70 4.53 26.95 -31.05
C TYR A 70 5.42 26.92 -32.30
N ASP A 71 4.89 26.51 -33.46
CA ASP A 71 5.61 26.55 -34.73
C ASP A 71 6.07 27.99 -35.05
N GLN A 72 5.19 28.99 -34.86
CA GLN A 72 5.53 30.40 -35.03
C GLN A 72 6.62 30.88 -34.06
N LEU A 73 6.59 30.41 -32.80
CA LEU A 73 7.63 30.73 -31.82
C LEU A 73 8.99 30.18 -32.25
N ILE A 74 9.05 28.96 -32.79
CA ILE A 74 10.27 28.38 -33.34
C ILE A 74 10.84 29.28 -34.44
N GLU A 75 10.00 29.66 -35.40
CA GLU A 75 10.39 30.49 -36.54
C GLU A 75 10.92 31.86 -36.13
N GLN A 76 10.30 32.48 -35.11
CA GLN A 76 10.63 33.84 -34.68
C GLN A 76 11.81 33.90 -33.70
N ILE A 77 11.98 32.88 -32.85
CA ILE A 77 13.00 32.89 -31.79
C ILE A 77 14.30 32.26 -32.27
N ILE A 78 14.23 31.22 -33.12
CA ILE A 78 15.42 30.55 -33.65
C ILE A 78 15.87 31.25 -34.93
N VAL A 79 16.45 32.43 -34.76
CA VAL A 79 16.98 33.25 -35.86
C VAL A 79 18.48 32.98 -36.06
N GLU A 80 18.88 32.78 -37.31
CA GLU A 80 20.29 32.79 -37.72
C GLU A 80 20.76 34.23 -37.97
N PRO A 81 21.85 34.69 -37.33
CA PRO A 81 22.46 35.97 -37.68
C PRO A 81 22.87 35.96 -39.14
N GLY A 82 22.51 37.01 -39.88
CA GLY A 82 22.95 37.19 -41.26
C GLY A 82 21.92 36.85 -42.34
N LYS A 83 20.87 36.07 -42.06
CA LYS A 83 19.84 35.75 -43.07
C LYS A 83 18.89 36.91 -43.40
N GLU A 84 18.59 37.77 -42.42
CA GLU A 84 17.85 39.03 -42.64
C GLU A 84 18.78 40.25 -42.78
N ALA A 85 20.09 40.09 -42.54
CA ALA A 85 21.07 41.18 -42.55
C ALA A 85 21.43 41.70 -43.96
N LEU A 86 20.84 41.14 -45.03
CA LEU A 86 20.97 41.72 -46.37
C LEU A 86 20.16 43.03 -46.51
N ASN A 87 19.25 43.36 -45.59
CA ASN A 87 18.42 44.58 -45.65
C ASN A 87 18.36 45.43 -44.35
N LYS A 88 19.08 45.07 -43.27
CA LYS A 88 19.18 45.90 -42.04
C LYS A 88 20.62 46.34 -41.79
N SER A 89 20.79 47.67 -41.67
CA SER A 89 21.92 48.44 -41.13
C SER A 89 23.33 47.85 -41.24
N ILE A 90 24.18 48.48 -42.06
CA ILE A 90 25.64 48.24 -42.22
C ILE A 90 26.44 48.23 -40.89
N ASN A 91 25.84 48.69 -39.78
CA ASN A 91 26.51 48.84 -38.48
C ASN A 91 26.29 47.67 -37.50
N ASP A 92 25.52 46.63 -37.86
CA ASP A 92 25.38 45.45 -37.01
C ASP A 92 26.31 44.32 -37.46
N HIS A 93 27.34 44.05 -36.66
CA HIS A 93 28.39 43.08 -36.95
C HIS A 93 28.79 42.31 -35.68
N PRO A 94 29.46 41.14 -35.79
CA PRO A 94 29.84 40.30 -34.65
C PRO A 94 30.72 40.95 -33.56
N LEU A 95 31.26 42.14 -33.83
CA LEU A 95 32.12 42.90 -32.91
C LEU A 95 31.48 44.23 -32.51
N SER A 96 30.16 44.37 -32.72
CA SER A 96 29.44 45.61 -32.40
C SER A 96 29.31 45.73 -30.88
N ASP A 97 29.70 46.87 -30.33
CA ASP A 97 29.55 47.20 -28.91
C ASP A 97 28.14 47.73 -28.58
N ASN A 98 27.24 47.77 -29.56
CA ASN A 98 25.88 48.25 -29.37
C ASN A 98 25.03 47.21 -28.60
N PRO A 99 24.49 47.53 -27.42
CA PRO A 99 23.65 46.62 -26.64
C PRO A 99 22.39 46.14 -27.38
N ALA A 100 21.95 46.85 -28.41
CA ALA A 100 20.82 46.48 -29.27
C ALA A 100 21.23 45.72 -30.54
N SER A 101 22.47 45.23 -30.63
CA SER A 101 22.97 44.41 -31.73
C SER A 101 22.35 43.01 -31.73
N ASP A 102 21.91 42.54 -32.90
CA ASP A 102 21.41 41.18 -33.08
C ASP A 102 22.54 40.16 -32.82
N TRP A 103 23.79 40.54 -33.08
CA TRP A 103 24.97 39.73 -32.74
C TRP A 103 25.22 39.64 -31.24
N GLN A 104 25.05 40.73 -30.49
CA GLN A 104 25.22 40.68 -29.03
C GLN A 104 24.13 39.82 -28.37
N ALA A 105 22.88 39.91 -28.86
CA ALA A 105 21.80 39.01 -28.47
C ALA A 105 22.12 37.55 -28.82
N PHE A 106 22.62 37.29 -30.03
CA PHE A 106 23.04 35.96 -30.46
C PHE A 106 24.12 35.33 -29.57
N PHE A 107 25.16 36.08 -29.20
CA PHE A 107 26.21 35.56 -28.32
C PHE A 107 25.71 35.31 -26.90
N GLN A 108 24.80 36.14 -26.41
CA GLN A 108 24.18 35.92 -25.09
C GLN A 108 23.28 34.68 -25.10
N ASP A 109 22.52 34.48 -26.18
CA ASP A 109 21.71 33.27 -26.39
C ASP A 109 22.59 32.02 -26.45
N ASN A 110 23.74 32.09 -27.12
CA ASN A 110 24.66 30.96 -27.19
C ASN A 110 25.22 30.58 -25.80
N LYS A 111 25.42 31.52 -24.87
CA LYS A 111 25.85 31.17 -23.49
C LYS A 111 24.80 30.33 -22.77
N VAL A 112 23.53 30.71 -22.88
CA VAL A 112 22.40 29.96 -22.30
C VAL A 112 22.29 28.60 -22.99
N LEU A 113 22.39 28.58 -24.31
CA LEU A 113 22.29 27.37 -25.12
C LEU A 113 23.41 26.37 -24.81
N THR A 114 24.66 26.83 -24.61
CA THR A 114 25.77 25.96 -24.20
C THR A 114 25.50 25.27 -22.86
N GLN A 115 24.79 25.92 -21.94
CA GLN A 115 24.40 25.30 -20.67
C GLN A 115 23.31 24.24 -20.89
N ILE A 116 22.29 24.57 -21.71
CA ILE A 116 21.21 23.65 -22.06
C ILE A 116 21.79 22.42 -22.77
N ASP A 117 22.62 22.59 -23.82
CA ASP A 117 23.23 21.51 -24.61
C ASP A 117 24.00 20.52 -23.70
N LYS A 118 24.81 21.03 -22.77
CA LYS A 118 25.52 20.20 -21.79
C LYS A 118 24.58 19.39 -20.91
N ASP A 119 23.48 19.99 -20.46
CA ASP A 119 22.54 19.36 -19.54
C ASP A 119 21.65 18.33 -20.24
N VAL A 120 21.19 18.58 -21.46
CA VAL A 120 20.34 17.64 -22.22
C VAL A 120 21.13 16.44 -22.74
N ARG A 121 22.43 16.58 -23.04
CA ARG A 121 23.28 15.46 -23.49
C ARG A 121 23.49 14.39 -22.41
N ARG A 122 23.44 14.79 -21.14
CA ARG A 122 23.63 13.90 -19.98
C ARG A 122 22.32 13.50 -19.30
N LEU A 123 21.19 13.80 -19.93
CA LEU A 123 19.86 13.56 -19.39
C LEU A 123 19.53 12.07 -19.38
N TYR A 124 19.19 11.52 -18.21
CA TYR A 124 18.84 10.11 -17.99
C TYR A 124 19.75 9.12 -18.76
N PRO A 125 21.06 9.08 -18.48
CA PRO A 125 22.03 8.28 -19.24
C PRO A 125 21.77 6.77 -19.16
N GLU A 126 20.98 6.32 -18.19
CA GLU A 126 20.56 4.94 -18.01
C GLU A 126 19.48 4.49 -19.01
N ILE A 127 18.81 5.43 -19.71
CA ILE A 127 17.85 5.10 -20.76
C ILE A 127 18.35 5.56 -22.13
N GLN A 128 18.12 4.73 -23.16
CA GLN A 128 18.58 5.07 -24.51
C GLN A 128 17.70 6.13 -25.17
N PHE A 129 16.45 6.32 -24.71
CA PHE A 129 15.42 7.12 -25.37
C PHE A 129 15.90 8.49 -25.84
N PHE A 130 16.54 9.28 -24.97
CA PHE A 130 16.97 10.64 -25.33
C PHE A 130 18.06 10.66 -26.41
N GLN A 131 18.84 9.59 -26.53
CA GLN A 131 19.90 9.42 -27.53
C GLN A 131 19.43 8.75 -28.82
N LEU A 132 18.14 8.40 -28.93
CA LEU A 132 17.54 7.87 -30.15
C LEU A 132 17.03 9.00 -31.04
N GLN A 133 16.94 8.70 -32.35
CA GLN A 133 16.31 9.58 -33.32
C GLN A 133 14.79 9.61 -33.11
N SER A 134 14.23 10.81 -33.13
CA SER A 134 12.79 11.01 -33.08
C SER A 134 12.13 10.48 -34.35
N LYS A 135 11.01 9.77 -34.19
CA LYS A 135 10.13 9.41 -35.32
C LYS A 135 9.50 10.64 -35.99
N PHE A 136 9.38 11.72 -35.23
CA PHE A 136 8.70 12.95 -35.64
C PHE A 136 9.66 14.13 -35.48
N PRO A 137 10.62 14.30 -36.41
CA PRO A 137 11.53 15.42 -36.37
C PRO A 137 10.82 16.71 -36.79
N HIS A 138 11.13 17.81 -36.13
CA HIS A 138 10.59 19.12 -36.45
C HIS A 138 11.23 19.68 -37.72
N LYS A 139 10.41 20.21 -38.64
CA LYS A 139 10.87 20.72 -39.95
C LYS A 139 11.98 21.77 -39.82
N TYR A 140 11.85 22.69 -38.87
CA TYR A 140 12.88 23.69 -38.59
C TYR A 140 14.09 23.12 -37.84
N GLY A 141 13.86 22.21 -36.88
CA GLY A 141 14.93 21.64 -36.04
C GLY A 141 15.94 20.82 -36.83
N VAL A 142 15.45 20.08 -37.84
CA VAL A 142 16.31 19.35 -38.80
C VAL A 142 17.22 20.27 -39.59
N ASN A 143 16.67 21.38 -40.09
CA ASN A 143 17.42 22.30 -40.95
C ASN A 143 18.39 23.16 -40.12
N TYR A 144 18.02 23.48 -38.87
CA TYR A 144 18.74 24.39 -37.99
C TYR A 144 18.84 23.83 -36.56
N PRO A 145 19.61 22.75 -36.34
CA PRO A 145 19.80 22.22 -35.00
C PRO A 145 20.58 23.22 -34.15
N LEU A 146 20.03 23.55 -32.98
CA LEU A 146 20.61 24.53 -32.06
C LEU A 146 22.00 24.10 -31.57
N SER A 147 22.21 22.80 -31.35
CA SER A 147 23.50 22.20 -31.02
C SER A 147 24.67 22.63 -31.94
N LYS A 148 24.42 22.90 -33.24
CA LYS A 148 25.47 23.41 -34.16
C LYS A 148 25.97 24.80 -33.79
N ARG A 149 25.15 25.63 -33.14
CA ARG A 149 25.53 26.97 -32.66
C ARG A 149 26.53 26.90 -31.51
N VAL A 150 26.52 25.81 -30.74
CA VAL A 150 27.42 25.56 -29.62
C VAL A 150 28.74 24.97 -30.13
N SER A 151 28.70 23.96 -31.02
CA SER A 151 29.91 23.32 -31.56
C SER A 151 30.80 24.26 -32.39
N GLY A 152 30.24 25.32 -32.99
CA GLY A 152 31.00 26.33 -33.73
C GLY A 152 31.84 27.29 -32.87
N GLN A 153 31.82 27.16 -31.53
CA GLN A 153 32.60 28.01 -30.60
C GLN A 153 33.93 27.37 -30.12
N GLU A 154 34.12 26.07 -30.32
CA GLU A 154 35.40 25.41 -30.07
C GLU A 154 36.24 25.49 -31.36
N LEU A 155 37.22 26.40 -31.40
CA LEU A 155 38.26 26.35 -32.42
C LEU A 155 39.04 25.04 -32.20
N ASP A 156 39.08 24.17 -33.21
CA ASP A 156 39.98 23.02 -33.22
C ASP A 156 41.41 23.51 -32.94
N SER A 157 41.93 23.23 -31.74
CA SER A 157 43.31 23.55 -31.42
C SER A 157 44.21 22.58 -32.20
N GLN A 158 44.80 23.05 -33.29
CA GLN A 158 45.92 22.36 -33.91
C GLN A 158 47.15 22.49 -33.01
N GLU A 159 47.43 21.48 -32.20
CA GLU A 159 48.72 21.39 -31.51
C GLU A 159 49.82 21.07 -32.53
N TYR A 160 50.83 21.93 -32.60
CA TYR A 160 52.01 21.73 -33.43
C TYR A 160 53.00 20.79 -32.74
N GLY A 161 53.06 19.54 -33.19
CA GLY A 161 54.11 18.59 -32.79
C GLY A 161 55.41 18.79 -33.59
N ILE A 162 56.56 18.82 -32.91
CA ILE A 162 57.88 18.87 -33.52
C ILE A 162 58.28 17.45 -33.97
N ASN A 163 58.47 17.23 -35.27
CA ASN A 163 59.08 16.00 -35.76
C ASN A 163 60.60 16.00 -35.54
N ARG A 164 61.18 14.82 -35.29
CA ARG A 164 62.60 14.60 -34.88
C ARG A 164 63.68 15.09 -35.86
N ASP A 165 63.31 15.61 -37.03
CA ASP A 165 64.25 16.14 -38.03
C ASP A 165 64.18 17.67 -38.21
N GLY A 166 63.50 18.40 -37.31
CA GLY A 166 63.56 19.87 -37.26
C GLY A 166 62.84 20.60 -38.42
N ILE A 167 62.04 19.89 -39.22
CA ILE A 167 61.19 20.49 -40.26
C ILE A 167 59.77 20.68 -39.72
N ILE A 168 59.32 21.94 -39.66
CA ILE A 168 57.92 22.28 -39.40
C ILE A 168 57.12 21.92 -40.66
N SER A 169 56.40 20.81 -40.64
CA SER A 169 55.40 20.47 -41.65
C SER A 169 54.11 20.06 -40.95
N CYS A 170 52.95 20.44 -41.51
CA CYS A 170 51.64 20.02 -41.01
C CYS A 170 51.52 18.49 -41.04
N VAL A 171 51.76 17.83 -39.91
CA VAL A 171 51.45 16.41 -39.75
C VAL A 171 50.01 16.33 -39.26
N LYS A 172 49.10 15.86 -40.11
CA LYS A 172 47.80 15.37 -39.67
C LYS A 172 48.05 14.13 -38.81
N GLU A 173 48.01 14.27 -37.50
CA GLU A 173 47.85 13.09 -36.64
C GLU A 173 46.50 12.46 -36.95
N ASN A 174 46.52 11.20 -37.39
CA ASN A 174 45.33 10.36 -37.45
C ASN A 174 44.90 10.06 -36.02
N ILE A 175 44.23 11.02 -35.38
CA ILE A 175 43.26 10.71 -34.33
C ILE A 175 42.28 9.74 -34.98
N ARG A 176 42.04 8.61 -34.31
CA ARG A 176 41.02 7.64 -34.72
C ARG A 176 39.73 8.40 -34.95
N VAL A 177 39.40 8.58 -36.23
CA VAL A 177 38.09 8.99 -36.71
C VAL A 177 37.14 7.95 -36.12
N ALA A 178 36.47 8.29 -35.01
CA ALA A 178 35.18 7.71 -34.73
C ALA A 178 34.35 7.98 -35.98
N ASP A 179 33.83 6.91 -36.58
CA ASP A 179 33.22 6.86 -37.91
C ASP A 179 32.61 8.19 -38.36
N ASN A 180 33.26 8.84 -39.33
CA ASN A 180 32.63 9.82 -40.19
C ASN A 180 31.65 9.08 -41.12
N SER A 181 30.54 8.61 -40.55
CA SER A 181 29.34 8.22 -41.30
C SER A 181 28.38 9.41 -41.52
N ASP A 182 28.71 10.60 -41.02
CA ASP A 182 27.80 11.75 -40.93
C ASP A 182 27.77 12.69 -42.15
N GLU A 183 28.35 12.30 -43.29
CA GLU A 183 28.22 13.11 -44.53
C GLU A 183 27.23 12.55 -45.57
N LYS A 184 26.48 11.47 -45.27
CA LYS A 184 25.47 10.92 -46.20
C LYS A 184 24.16 10.38 -45.58
N SER A 185 23.73 10.83 -44.40
CA SER A 185 22.37 10.53 -43.92
C SER A 185 21.55 11.82 -43.73
N GLY A 186 20.38 11.88 -44.35
CA GLY A 186 19.46 13.00 -44.20
C GLY A 186 18.87 13.08 -42.78
N SER A 187 18.62 14.31 -42.33
CA SER A 187 17.53 14.67 -41.42
C SER A 187 17.37 13.90 -40.09
N ALA A 188 18.44 13.45 -39.44
CA ALA A 188 18.33 12.82 -38.14
C ALA A 188 18.24 13.87 -37.01
N GLU A 189 17.07 14.03 -36.40
CA GLU A 189 16.90 14.79 -35.16
C GLU A 189 16.72 13.83 -33.98
N PHE A 190 17.49 14.04 -32.93
CA PHE A 190 17.45 13.20 -31.71
C PHE A 190 16.51 13.79 -30.67
N HIS A 191 15.97 12.95 -29.79
CA HIS A 191 15.06 13.39 -28.72
C HIS A 191 15.68 14.48 -27.82
N TRP A 192 16.99 14.41 -27.53
CA TRP A 192 17.66 15.47 -26.77
C TRP A 192 17.71 16.83 -27.50
N HIS A 193 17.75 16.87 -28.83
CA HIS A 193 17.67 18.13 -29.61
C HIS A 193 16.30 18.80 -29.47
N ILE A 194 15.25 17.98 -29.34
CA ILE A 194 13.89 18.47 -29.16
C ILE A 194 13.76 19.10 -27.76
N VAL A 195 14.29 18.43 -26.73
CA VAL A 195 14.34 18.96 -25.35
C VAL A 195 15.17 20.25 -25.28
N GLU A 196 16.33 20.31 -25.97
CA GLU A 196 17.16 21.51 -26.10
C GLU A 196 16.34 22.71 -26.59
N ARG A 197 15.56 22.50 -27.66
CA ARG A 197 14.75 23.54 -28.28
C ARG A 197 13.61 24.00 -27.38
N ILE A 198 12.90 23.08 -26.72
CA ILE A 198 11.83 23.42 -25.77
C ILE A 198 12.39 24.33 -24.65
N LEU A 199 13.52 23.96 -24.05
CA LEU A 199 14.16 24.72 -22.98
C LEU A 199 14.66 26.09 -23.46
N PHE A 200 15.24 26.15 -24.67
CA PHE A 200 15.74 27.39 -25.24
C PHE A 200 14.60 28.39 -25.49
N ILE A 201 13.50 27.94 -26.10
CA ILE A 201 12.32 28.77 -26.35
C ILE A 201 11.71 29.26 -25.03
N TYR A 202 11.60 28.37 -24.04
CA TYR A 202 11.13 28.76 -22.70
C TYR A 202 12.00 29.85 -22.09
N ALA A 203 13.32 29.70 -22.14
CA ALA A 203 14.26 30.66 -21.55
C ALA A 203 14.17 32.04 -22.22
N LYS A 204 13.96 32.08 -23.53
CA LYS A 204 13.77 33.32 -24.30
C LYS A 204 12.46 34.03 -23.97
N LEU A 205 11.38 33.28 -23.76
CA LEU A 205 10.06 33.83 -23.43
C LEU A 205 9.94 34.29 -21.97
N ASN A 206 10.76 33.72 -21.08
CA ASN A 206 10.71 34.01 -19.65
C ASN A 206 12.03 34.63 -19.15
N PRO A 207 12.40 35.87 -19.58
CA PRO A 207 13.70 36.48 -19.29
C PRO A 207 13.95 36.75 -17.80
N GLY A 208 12.89 36.78 -16.98
CA GLY A 208 12.99 36.92 -15.52
C GLY A 208 13.41 35.63 -14.79
N VAL A 209 13.29 34.47 -15.45
CA VAL A 209 13.71 33.16 -14.91
C VAL A 209 14.92 32.64 -15.68
N GLN A 210 14.89 32.76 -17.00
CA GLN A 210 15.86 32.17 -17.94
C GLN A 210 15.95 30.64 -17.77
N TYR A 211 17.00 30.03 -18.32
CA TYR A 211 17.31 28.64 -18.06
C TYR A 211 18.12 28.52 -16.78
N VAL A 212 17.75 27.55 -15.93
CA VAL A 212 18.50 27.17 -14.73
C VAL A 212 18.70 25.67 -14.75
N GLN A 213 19.90 25.22 -14.40
CA GLN A 213 20.22 23.80 -14.32
C GLN A 213 19.23 23.07 -13.41
N GLY A 214 18.69 21.94 -13.89
CA GLY A 214 17.62 21.20 -13.23
C GLY A 214 16.27 21.33 -13.95
N MET A 215 16.04 22.39 -14.72
CA MET A 215 14.84 22.50 -15.56
C MET A 215 14.77 21.42 -16.63
N ASN A 216 15.92 20.94 -17.11
CA ASN A 216 16.05 19.79 -17.98
C ASN A 216 15.45 18.51 -17.36
N GLU A 217 15.61 18.31 -16.04
CA GLU A 217 15.05 17.18 -15.31
C GLU A 217 13.53 17.28 -15.12
N LEU A 218 12.97 18.49 -15.25
CA LEU A 218 11.53 18.72 -15.13
C LEU A 218 10.80 18.52 -16.47
N VAL A 219 11.38 19.01 -17.57
CA VAL A 219 10.78 18.87 -18.91
C VAL A 219 10.88 17.42 -19.43
N ALA A 220 11.94 16.71 -19.06
CA ALA A 220 12.26 15.40 -19.61
C ALA A 220 11.19 14.33 -19.34
N PRO A 221 10.65 14.16 -18.12
CA PRO A 221 9.56 13.21 -17.88
C PRO A 221 8.29 13.55 -18.66
N ILE A 222 7.96 14.85 -18.80
CA ILE A 222 6.81 15.30 -19.58
C ILE A 222 6.99 14.91 -21.04
N TYR A 223 8.15 15.25 -21.61
CA TYR A 223 8.47 14.94 -23.00
C TYR A 223 8.42 13.44 -23.25
N TYR A 224 9.05 12.64 -22.38
CA TYR A 224 9.05 11.18 -22.51
C TYR A 224 7.62 10.62 -22.57
N VAL A 225 6.75 11.02 -21.63
CA VAL A 225 5.36 10.54 -21.58
C VAL A 225 4.58 10.94 -22.83
N LEU A 226 4.72 12.18 -23.31
CA LEU A 226 3.98 12.64 -24.50
C LEU A 226 4.53 12.10 -25.81
N ALA A 227 5.85 11.85 -25.91
CA ALA A 227 6.49 11.34 -27.12
C ALA A 227 6.39 9.81 -27.26
N THR A 228 6.14 9.10 -26.17
CA THR A 228 5.89 7.64 -26.15
C THR A 228 4.40 7.30 -26.18
N ASP A 229 3.54 8.29 -26.46
CA ASP A 229 2.10 8.10 -26.60
C ASP A 229 1.79 7.02 -27.65
N SER A 230 0.86 6.11 -27.32
CA SER A 230 0.45 5.03 -28.22
C SER A 230 -0.28 5.54 -29.46
N ASP A 231 -0.84 6.75 -29.39
CA ASP A 231 -1.45 7.43 -30.53
C ASP A 231 -0.37 8.25 -31.28
N GLU A 232 0.00 7.76 -32.46
CA GLU A 232 1.03 8.40 -33.29
C GLU A 232 0.67 9.82 -33.74
N GLU A 233 -0.63 10.15 -33.89
CA GLU A 233 -1.04 11.51 -34.24
C GLU A 233 -0.76 12.48 -33.09
N TRP A 234 -0.93 12.04 -31.84
CA TRP A 234 -0.61 12.84 -30.67
C TRP A 234 0.90 12.90 -30.40
N ALA A 235 1.59 11.78 -30.55
CA ALA A 235 3.05 11.70 -30.41
C ALA A 235 3.78 12.62 -31.40
N ALA A 236 3.23 12.80 -32.61
CA ALA A 236 3.79 13.69 -33.63
C ALA A 236 3.86 15.17 -33.19
N PHE A 237 3.02 15.59 -32.25
CA PHE A 237 3.01 16.95 -31.69
C PHE A 237 3.53 17.02 -30.25
N ALA A 238 4.20 15.96 -29.78
CA ALA A 238 4.70 15.86 -28.41
C ALA A 238 5.58 17.04 -28.00
N GLU A 239 6.37 17.59 -28.92
CA GLU A 239 7.22 18.75 -28.67
C GLU A 239 6.42 19.99 -28.25
N ALA A 240 5.45 20.40 -29.09
CA ALA A 240 4.62 21.57 -28.85
C ALA A 240 3.76 21.38 -27.58
N ASP A 241 3.13 20.21 -27.43
CA ASP A 241 2.32 19.89 -26.26
C ASP A 241 3.18 19.91 -24.97
N THR A 242 4.41 19.38 -25.04
CA THR A 242 5.35 19.40 -23.91
C THR A 242 5.73 20.82 -23.53
N PHE A 243 5.99 21.70 -24.50
CA PHE A 243 6.32 23.10 -24.22
C PHE A 243 5.24 23.77 -23.37
N PHE A 244 3.96 23.62 -23.74
CA PHE A 244 2.87 24.23 -22.98
C PHE A 244 2.63 23.55 -21.63
N CYS A 245 2.69 22.21 -21.55
CA CYS A 245 2.64 21.50 -20.28
C CYS A 245 3.78 21.93 -19.33
N PHE A 246 4.99 22.09 -19.85
CA PHE A 246 6.15 22.56 -19.11
C PHE A 246 6.00 24.03 -18.67
N GLN A 247 5.51 24.91 -19.56
CA GLN A 247 5.20 26.30 -19.21
C GLN A 247 4.20 26.39 -18.05
N GLN A 248 3.15 25.56 -18.05
CA GLN A 248 2.18 25.51 -16.95
C GLN A 248 2.82 25.01 -15.66
N LEU A 249 3.60 23.92 -15.72
CA LEU A 249 4.35 23.42 -14.56
C LEU A 249 5.26 24.51 -13.97
N MET A 250 6.07 25.14 -14.82
CA MET A 250 7.01 26.18 -14.41
C MET A 250 6.29 27.41 -13.86
N SER A 251 5.09 27.75 -14.32
CA SER A 251 4.34 28.88 -13.76
C SER A 251 4.09 28.74 -12.25
N GLU A 252 4.07 27.51 -11.74
CA GLU A 252 3.80 27.19 -10.34
C GLU A 252 5.07 26.86 -9.53
N VAL A 253 6.18 26.46 -10.18
CA VAL A 253 7.45 26.11 -9.49
C VAL A 253 8.62 27.05 -9.79
N LYS A 254 8.46 28.04 -10.68
CA LYS A 254 9.53 28.97 -11.11
C LYS A 254 10.18 29.73 -9.97
N ASP A 255 9.45 29.99 -8.88
CA ASP A 255 9.99 30.75 -7.74
C ASP A 255 11.18 30.01 -7.10
N ASN A 256 11.23 28.68 -7.20
CA ASN A 256 12.37 27.86 -6.75
C ASN A 256 13.64 28.04 -7.59
N PHE A 257 13.55 28.67 -8.77
CA PHE A 257 14.66 28.86 -9.70
C PHE A 257 15.13 30.33 -9.75
N ILE A 258 14.43 31.23 -9.05
CA ILE A 258 14.77 32.66 -9.03
C ILE A 258 15.59 32.94 -7.76
N LYS A 259 16.90 33.08 -7.91
CA LYS A 259 17.85 33.30 -6.81
C LYS A 259 17.48 34.48 -5.88
N THR A 260 16.88 35.55 -6.41
CA THR A 260 16.46 36.71 -5.61
C THR A 260 15.26 36.42 -4.70
N LEU A 261 14.54 35.32 -4.96
CA LEU A 261 13.42 34.87 -4.17
C LEU A 261 13.79 33.77 -3.17
N ASP A 262 15.06 33.31 -3.14
CA ASP A 262 15.48 32.21 -2.26
C ASP A 262 15.11 32.47 -0.80
N ASP A 263 15.36 33.68 -0.29
CA ASP A 263 15.06 34.13 1.08
C ASP A 263 13.61 34.62 1.28
N SER A 264 12.78 34.55 0.25
CA SER A 264 11.39 35.05 0.30
C SER A 264 10.43 34.04 0.92
N VAL A 265 9.24 34.51 1.31
CA VAL A 265 8.18 33.66 1.92
C VAL A 265 7.68 32.57 0.96
N CYS A 266 7.84 32.76 -0.36
CA CYS A 266 7.52 31.76 -1.38
C CYS A 266 8.76 31.07 -1.96
N GLY A 267 9.94 31.36 -1.43
CA GLY A 267 11.21 30.81 -1.90
C GLY A 267 11.49 29.37 -1.45
N ILE A 268 12.57 28.83 -1.98
CA ILE A 268 13.03 27.48 -1.67
C ILE A 268 13.47 27.33 -0.21
N GLU A 269 14.06 28.37 0.42
CA GLU A 269 14.44 28.33 1.84
C GLU A 269 13.21 28.28 2.76
N SER A 270 12.12 28.97 2.40
CA SER A 270 10.85 28.86 3.13
C SER A 270 10.26 27.46 2.99
N SER A 271 10.29 26.89 1.78
CA SER A 271 9.83 25.52 1.53
C SER A 271 10.63 24.47 2.34
N MET A 272 11.96 24.59 2.37
CA MET A 272 12.83 23.74 3.19
C MET A 272 12.56 23.93 4.69
N SER A 273 12.34 25.16 5.15
CA SER A 273 11.99 25.46 6.54
C SER A 273 10.66 24.83 6.96
N ASN A 274 9.65 24.90 6.09
CA ASN A 274 8.36 24.25 6.31
C ASN A 274 8.49 22.73 6.40
N PHE A 275 9.29 22.14 5.51
CA PHE A 275 9.59 20.70 5.54
C PHE A 275 10.34 20.31 6.84
N HIS A 276 11.31 21.11 7.27
CA HIS A 276 11.99 20.91 8.55
C HIS A 276 11.05 20.92 9.75
N ASN A 277 10.13 21.88 9.81
CA ASN A 277 9.12 21.95 10.86
C ASN A 277 8.20 20.72 10.85
N LEU A 278 7.93 20.17 9.66
CA LEU A 278 7.14 18.95 9.49
C LEU A 278 7.87 17.73 10.08
N ILE A 279 9.17 17.57 9.81
CA ILE A 279 9.99 16.50 10.43
C ILE A 279 9.97 16.64 11.96
N MET A 280 10.23 17.84 12.49
CA MET A 280 10.24 18.10 13.93
C MET A 280 8.92 17.71 14.61
N HIS A 281 7.77 18.00 13.98
CA HIS A 281 6.46 17.68 14.53
C HIS A 281 6.07 16.20 14.44
N PHE A 282 6.58 15.50 13.43
CA PHE A 282 6.28 14.10 13.19
C PHE A 282 7.24 13.18 13.95
N ASP A 283 8.55 13.36 13.75
CA ASP A 283 9.63 12.64 14.42
C ASP A 283 10.72 13.60 14.93
N ASN A 284 10.50 14.09 16.16
CA ASN A 284 11.46 14.95 16.84
C ASN A 284 12.79 14.24 17.15
N GLU A 285 12.84 12.90 17.25
CA GLU A 285 14.09 12.19 17.52
C GLU A 285 15.00 12.23 16.28
N LEU A 286 14.45 11.87 15.12
CA LEU A 286 15.16 11.92 13.85
C LEU A 286 15.60 13.35 13.52
N TYR A 287 14.72 14.34 13.75
CA TYR A 287 15.05 15.76 13.61
C TYR A 287 16.28 16.14 14.45
N ASN A 288 16.28 15.82 15.75
CA ASN A 288 17.37 16.19 16.66
C ASN A 288 18.68 15.46 16.32
N HIS A 289 18.62 14.23 15.82
CA HIS A 289 19.82 13.50 15.40
C HIS A 289 20.43 14.12 14.14
N LEU A 290 19.66 14.27 13.06
CA LEU A 290 20.18 14.75 11.78
C LEU A 290 20.59 16.22 11.82
N ILE A 291 19.73 17.07 12.37
CA ILE A 291 19.91 18.53 12.32
C ILE A 291 20.57 19.03 13.61
N GLY A 292 20.10 18.56 14.76
CA GLY A 292 20.63 19.01 16.05
C GLY A 292 22.04 18.49 16.36
N ARG A 293 22.30 17.20 16.10
CA ARG A 293 23.56 16.54 16.47
C ARG A 293 24.55 16.46 15.33
N LEU A 294 24.12 16.02 14.15
CA LEU A 294 24.99 15.86 12.98
C LEU A 294 25.17 17.16 12.17
N ASP A 295 24.36 18.20 12.44
CA ASP A 295 24.36 19.47 11.70
C ASP A 295 24.22 19.27 10.17
N ILE A 296 23.40 18.28 9.78
CA ILE A 296 23.11 18.04 8.37
C ILE A 296 22.16 19.14 7.88
N LYS A 297 22.68 19.97 7.00
CA LYS A 297 21.94 21.07 6.41
C LYS A 297 20.93 20.57 5.37
N PRO A 298 19.68 21.05 5.38
CA PRO A 298 18.66 20.68 4.38
C PRO A 298 19.11 20.90 2.96
N GLN A 299 19.93 21.92 2.72
CA GLN A 299 20.48 22.24 1.40
C GLN A 299 21.25 21.06 0.78
N PHE A 300 21.76 20.12 1.57
CA PHE A 300 22.47 18.95 1.06
C PHE A 300 21.56 17.89 0.42
N TYR A 301 20.25 17.91 0.68
CA TYR A 301 19.32 16.91 0.16
C TYR A 301 17.96 17.52 -0.25
N ALA A 302 17.30 18.22 0.68
CA ALA A 302 15.94 18.74 0.52
C ALA A 302 15.80 19.80 -0.57
N PHE A 303 16.83 20.62 -0.82
CA PHE A 303 16.82 21.59 -1.92
C PHE A 303 16.51 20.90 -3.26
N ARG A 304 17.25 19.82 -3.56
CA ARG A 304 17.09 19.05 -4.79
C ARG A 304 15.76 18.31 -4.82
N TRP A 305 15.37 17.69 -3.71
CA TRP A 305 14.09 16.98 -3.59
C TRP A 305 12.89 17.86 -3.91
N LEU A 306 12.86 19.06 -3.33
CA LEU A 306 11.73 19.98 -3.46
C LEU A 306 11.74 20.74 -4.79
N SER A 307 12.90 21.24 -5.24
CA SER A 307 13.01 22.01 -6.48
C SER A 307 12.82 21.17 -7.74
N LEU A 308 13.25 19.90 -7.72
CA LEU A 308 13.19 19.00 -8.86
C LEU A 308 12.08 17.93 -8.73
N LEU A 309 11.18 18.07 -7.76
CA LEU A 309 10.06 17.14 -7.56
C LEU A 309 10.52 15.67 -7.49
N LEU A 310 11.65 15.44 -6.80
CA LEU A 310 12.30 14.13 -6.61
C LEU A 310 12.79 13.43 -7.90
N SER A 311 12.88 14.14 -9.04
CA SER A 311 13.24 13.53 -10.34
C SER A 311 14.65 12.93 -10.42
N GLN A 312 15.57 13.34 -9.53
CA GLN A 312 16.93 12.80 -9.42
C GLN A 312 17.09 11.70 -8.36
N GLU A 313 16.08 11.46 -7.52
CA GLU A 313 16.16 10.44 -6.47
C GLU A 313 15.68 9.07 -6.94
N PHE A 314 14.90 9.06 -8.03
CA PHE A 314 14.26 7.86 -8.55
C PHE A 314 14.53 7.72 -10.05
N PRO A 315 14.57 6.49 -10.59
CA PRO A 315 14.66 6.27 -12.02
C PRO A 315 13.40 6.77 -12.74
N LEU A 316 13.50 7.12 -14.02
CA LEU A 316 12.41 7.77 -14.76
C LEU A 316 11.02 7.09 -14.64
N PRO A 317 10.86 5.75 -14.72
CA PRO A 317 9.55 5.10 -14.55
C PRO A 317 8.90 5.37 -13.18
N ASP A 318 9.72 5.44 -12.13
CA ASP A 318 9.29 5.72 -10.76
C ASP A 318 8.95 7.20 -10.59
N VAL A 319 9.72 8.10 -11.20
CA VAL A 319 9.42 9.54 -11.27
C VAL A 319 8.06 9.77 -11.92
N ILE A 320 7.80 9.13 -13.06
CA ILE A 320 6.51 9.23 -13.77
C ILE A 320 5.35 8.77 -12.86
N THR A 321 5.51 7.63 -12.18
CA THR A 321 4.49 7.10 -11.27
C THR A 321 4.27 7.99 -10.05
N LEU A 322 5.34 8.58 -9.52
CA LEU A 322 5.25 9.55 -8.43
C LEU A 322 4.52 10.83 -8.88
N TRP A 323 4.84 11.32 -10.07
CA TRP A 323 4.26 12.52 -10.64
C TRP A 323 2.77 12.38 -10.96
N ASP A 324 2.31 11.18 -11.29
CA ASP A 324 0.86 10.88 -11.36
C ASP A 324 0.14 11.31 -10.07
N ALA A 325 0.71 10.99 -8.90
CA ALA A 325 0.14 11.37 -7.61
C ALA A 325 0.34 12.86 -7.27
N LEU A 326 1.50 13.44 -7.60
CA LEU A 326 1.78 14.86 -7.34
C LEU A 326 0.88 15.79 -8.17
N PHE A 327 0.66 15.47 -9.45
CA PHE A 327 -0.23 16.23 -10.33
C PHE A 327 -1.71 16.01 -10.02
N ALA A 328 -2.05 14.85 -9.46
CA ALA A 328 -3.39 14.54 -8.99
C ALA A 328 -3.76 15.22 -7.66
N ASP A 329 -2.80 15.76 -6.91
CA ASP A 329 -3.06 16.39 -5.62
C ASP A 329 -3.98 17.63 -5.80
N SER A 330 -5.03 17.73 -4.98
CA SER A 330 -6.04 18.79 -5.10
C SER A 330 -5.44 20.18 -4.90
N LYS A 331 -4.41 20.27 -4.05
CA LYS A 331 -3.50 21.41 -3.93
C LYS A 331 -2.12 20.95 -4.39
N ARG A 332 -1.77 21.23 -5.64
CA ARG A 332 -0.53 20.72 -6.25
C ARG A 332 0.68 20.97 -5.35
N PHE A 333 1.53 19.95 -5.25
CA PHE A 333 2.76 19.91 -4.45
C PHE A 333 2.61 20.00 -2.92
N THR A 334 1.39 20.03 -2.36
CA THR A 334 1.24 19.91 -0.89
C THR A 334 1.60 18.53 -0.38
N LEU A 335 1.43 17.50 -1.21
CA LEU A 335 1.86 16.13 -0.93
C LEU A 335 3.38 15.94 -0.94
N LEU A 336 4.14 16.76 -1.68
CA LEU A 336 5.58 16.55 -1.89
C LEU A 336 6.40 16.56 -0.59
N PRO A 337 6.23 17.51 0.35
CA PRO A 337 6.91 17.46 1.65
C PRO A 337 6.60 16.20 2.47
N TYR A 338 5.38 15.66 2.36
CA TYR A 338 5.01 14.42 3.05
C TYR A 338 5.65 13.18 2.40
N VAL A 339 5.83 13.19 1.08
CA VAL A 339 6.61 12.14 0.38
C VAL A 339 8.06 12.18 0.84
N CYS A 340 8.66 13.37 0.91
CA CYS A 340 10.03 13.54 1.43
C CYS A 340 10.16 13.06 2.88
N LEU A 341 9.16 13.32 3.74
CA LEU A 341 9.15 12.82 5.11
C LEU A 341 9.00 11.30 5.14
N ALA A 342 8.09 10.73 4.34
CA ALA A 342 7.90 9.29 4.23
C ALA A 342 9.19 8.59 3.80
N MET A 343 9.94 9.17 2.86
CA MET A 343 11.26 8.67 2.46
C MET A 343 12.22 8.58 3.67
N MET A 344 12.28 9.63 4.49
CA MET A 344 13.14 9.64 5.69
C MET A 344 12.67 8.62 6.74
N GLU A 345 11.36 8.52 6.99
CA GLU A 345 10.78 7.59 7.96
C GLU A 345 11.00 6.12 7.58
N LEU A 346 10.94 5.80 6.28
CA LEU A 346 11.22 4.43 5.82
C LEU A 346 12.69 4.04 5.98
N GLN A 347 13.61 5.01 5.99
CA GLN A 347 15.05 4.81 6.28
C GLN A 347 15.43 5.20 7.72
N ARG A 348 14.44 5.41 8.60
CA ARG A 348 14.64 5.97 9.94
C ARG A 348 15.71 5.26 10.76
N ASN A 349 15.69 3.92 10.77
CA ASN A 349 16.64 3.13 11.56
C ASN A 349 18.09 3.28 11.04
N GLU A 350 18.27 3.39 9.73
CA GLU A 350 19.60 3.60 9.13
C GLU A 350 20.10 5.01 9.43
N LEU A 351 19.23 6.01 9.28
CA LEU A 351 19.55 7.41 9.55
C LEU A 351 19.87 7.68 11.04
N LEU A 352 19.15 7.07 11.98
CA LEU A 352 19.42 7.24 13.41
C LEU A 352 20.72 6.57 13.87
N ASN A 353 21.10 5.45 13.25
CA ASN A 353 22.34 4.75 13.58
C ASN A 353 23.55 5.27 12.78
N GLY A 354 23.31 6.05 11.72
CA GLY A 354 24.33 6.59 10.84
C GLY A 354 25.06 7.80 11.41
N ASP A 355 26.30 7.97 10.95
CA ASP A 355 27.07 9.19 11.11
C ASP A 355 26.75 10.20 9.99
N PHE A 356 27.37 11.37 10.03
CA PHE A 356 27.17 12.41 9.01
C PHE A 356 27.32 11.88 7.58
N SER A 357 28.36 11.08 7.33
CA SER A 357 28.70 10.61 5.99
C SER A 357 27.74 9.54 5.47
N LEU A 358 27.27 8.64 6.34
CA LEU A 358 26.26 7.66 5.98
C LEU A 358 24.92 8.34 5.70
N CYS A 359 24.46 9.20 6.60
CA CYS A 359 23.18 9.88 6.47
C CYS A 359 23.09 10.73 5.20
N VAL A 360 24.09 11.57 4.91
CA VAL A 360 24.10 12.39 3.69
C VAL A 360 24.08 11.50 2.43
N ARG A 361 24.84 10.40 2.43
CA ARG A 361 24.88 9.48 1.29
C ARG A 361 23.53 8.78 1.06
N THR A 362 22.89 8.31 2.12
CA THR A 362 21.57 7.66 2.06
C THR A 362 20.49 8.64 1.61
N LEU A 363 20.56 9.91 2.04
CA LEU A 363 19.64 10.96 1.62
C LEU A 363 19.88 11.43 0.17
N GLN A 364 21.11 11.38 -0.34
CA GLN A 364 21.44 11.77 -1.71
C GLN A 364 21.33 10.63 -2.73
N ASN A 365 21.37 9.38 -2.27
CA ASN A 365 21.26 8.18 -3.10
C ASN A 365 20.26 7.23 -2.44
N TYR A 366 18.98 7.56 -2.58
CA TYR A 366 17.91 6.84 -1.92
C TYR A 366 17.79 5.39 -2.43
N PRO A 367 17.57 4.39 -1.57
CA PRO A 367 17.44 3.00 -2.00
C PRO A 367 16.17 2.75 -2.82
N VAL A 368 16.19 1.68 -3.62
CA VAL A 368 15.04 1.26 -4.45
C VAL A 368 13.81 0.99 -3.56
N ILE A 369 12.66 1.50 -3.98
CA ILE A 369 11.41 1.46 -3.22
C ILE A 369 10.19 1.30 -4.13
N ASP A 370 9.11 0.72 -3.59
CA ASP A 370 7.80 0.76 -4.24
C ASP A 370 7.14 2.13 -4.06
N ILE A 371 7.06 2.89 -5.16
CA ILE A 371 6.48 4.24 -5.20
C ILE A 371 5.02 4.26 -4.75
N ALA A 372 4.23 3.21 -5.03
CA ALA A 372 2.84 3.18 -4.62
C ALA A 372 2.72 3.10 -3.09
N ASN A 373 3.58 2.30 -2.44
CA ASN A 373 3.63 2.22 -0.98
C ASN A 373 4.18 3.51 -0.36
N LEU A 374 5.18 4.13 -0.99
CA LEU A 374 5.72 5.42 -0.54
C LEU A 374 4.64 6.51 -0.55
N VAL A 375 3.90 6.63 -1.66
CA VAL A 375 2.81 7.61 -1.80
C VAL A 375 1.68 7.32 -0.82
N ALA A 376 1.29 6.05 -0.64
CA ALA A 376 0.27 5.67 0.34
C ALA A 376 0.69 6.05 1.78
N PHE A 377 1.94 5.77 2.15
CA PHE A 377 2.45 6.15 3.46
C PHE A 377 2.51 7.68 3.64
N ALA A 378 2.95 8.42 2.62
CA ALA A 378 2.94 9.88 2.64
C ALA A 378 1.53 10.46 2.86
N GLN A 379 0.51 9.87 2.21
CA GLN A 379 -0.88 10.26 2.41
C GLN A 379 -1.37 9.93 3.82
N ASP A 380 -0.98 8.78 4.40
CA ASP A 380 -1.32 8.43 5.77
C ASP A 380 -0.68 9.38 6.80
N ILE A 381 0.56 9.84 6.56
CA ILE A 381 1.19 10.87 7.39
C ILE A 381 0.41 12.18 7.26
N ARG A 382 0.09 12.62 6.04
CA ARG A 382 -0.67 13.85 5.79
C ARG A 382 -2.05 13.83 6.45
N ASP A 383 -2.75 12.70 6.39
CA ASP A 383 -4.08 12.51 6.95
C ASP A 383 -4.07 12.26 8.48
N GLY A 384 -2.89 12.18 9.10
CA GLY A 384 -2.74 11.91 10.53
C GLY A 384 -3.06 10.47 10.94
N LYS A 385 -3.11 9.54 9.99
CA LYS A 385 -3.35 8.10 10.21
C LYS A 385 -2.08 7.34 10.58
N ALA A 386 -0.91 7.85 10.16
CA ALA A 386 0.38 7.25 10.49
C ALA A 386 0.72 7.40 11.98
N GLN A 387 1.21 6.33 12.60
CA GLN A 387 1.64 6.35 14.00
C GLN A 387 3.00 7.07 14.14
N LYS A 388 3.07 8.05 15.05
CA LYS A 388 4.32 8.78 15.33
C LYS A 388 5.34 7.88 16.04
N PRO A 389 6.64 7.96 15.70
CA PRO A 389 7.68 7.21 16.39
C PRO A 389 7.88 7.68 17.85
N VAL A 390 8.05 6.71 18.77
CA VAL A 390 8.20 6.95 20.21
C VAL A 390 9.69 7.00 20.60
N LYS A 391 10.08 7.97 21.45
CA LYS A 391 11.47 8.21 21.90
C LYS A 391 12.19 6.93 22.38
N GLU A 392 13.43 6.75 21.96
CA GLU A 392 14.30 5.62 22.34
C GLU A 392 14.44 5.40 23.86
N ILE A 393 14.37 6.44 24.69
CA ILE A 393 14.45 6.32 26.17
C ILE A 393 13.17 5.68 26.73
N GLN A 394 12.02 5.99 26.16
CA GLN A 394 10.73 5.37 26.49
C GLN A 394 10.70 3.93 25.98
N ARG A 395 11.31 3.69 24.82
CA ARG A 395 11.62 2.37 24.29
C ARG A 395 12.57 1.62 25.23
N LYS A 396 13.64 2.22 25.77
CA LYS A 396 14.59 1.59 26.72
C LYS A 396 13.98 1.30 28.08
N MET A 397 13.09 2.16 28.59
CA MET A 397 12.27 1.87 29.77
C MET A 397 11.27 0.75 29.52
N GLN A 398 10.60 0.76 28.36
CA GLN A 398 9.76 -0.38 27.93
C GLN A 398 10.60 -1.63 27.74
N TRP A 399 11.79 -1.55 27.18
CA TRP A 399 12.73 -2.65 26.94
C TRP A 399 13.36 -3.17 28.22
N LEU A 400 13.56 -2.35 29.28
CA LEU A 400 14.01 -2.80 30.60
C LEU A 400 12.90 -3.53 31.35
N VAL A 401 11.67 -3.02 31.26
CA VAL A 401 10.47 -3.72 31.75
C VAL A 401 10.25 -5.02 30.99
N ILE A 402 10.47 -5.01 29.66
CA ILE A 402 10.38 -6.18 28.80
C ILE A 402 11.59 -7.12 28.99
N LEU A 403 12.81 -6.65 29.29
CA LEU A 403 13.98 -7.49 29.56
C LEU A 403 13.83 -8.27 30.88
N MET A 404 13.25 -7.62 31.91
CA MET A 404 12.87 -8.31 33.14
C MET A 404 11.81 -9.39 32.89
N LEU A 405 10.96 -9.22 31.86
CA LEU A 405 9.96 -10.21 31.46
C LEU A 405 10.53 -11.29 30.50
N ILE A 406 11.51 -10.94 29.64
CA ILE A 406 12.12 -11.82 28.63
C ILE A 406 13.19 -12.76 29.22
N CYS A 407 13.85 -12.40 30.33
CA CYS A 407 14.72 -13.37 31.04
C CYS A 407 13.97 -14.64 31.50
N CYS A 408 12.63 -14.62 31.53
CA CYS A 408 11.81 -15.78 31.86
C CYS A 408 11.31 -16.60 30.65
N SER A 409 11.56 -16.24 29.39
CA SER A 409 11.13 -17.09 28.27
C SER A 409 11.92 -16.83 26.97
N ARG A 410 12.86 -17.72 26.66
CA ARG A 410 13.39 -17.88 25.30
C ARG A 410 12.47 -18.83 24.53
N ILE A 411 11.92 -18.42 23.39
CA ILE A 411 11.61 -19.24 22.18
C ILE A 411 11.36 -18.27 21.00
N LEU A 412 11.74 -18.70 19.79
CA LEU A 412 11.71 -17.98 18.51
C LEU A 412 10.30 -17.48 18.13
N CYS A 413 10.21 -16.31 17.47
CA CYS A 413 8.96 -15.83 16.88
C CYS A 413 8.74 -16.54 15.52
N SER A 414 7.75 -17.43 15.44
CA SER A 414 7.30 -18.07 14.20
C SER A 414 6.16 -17.29 13.55
N ASP A 415 6.31 -16.97 12.27
CA ASP A 415 5.27 -16.30 11.47
C ASP A 415 4.18 -17.32 11.07
N PHE A 416 3.04 -17.27 11.76
CA PHE A 416 1.88 -18.15 11.51
C PHE A 416 0.90 -17.63 10.46
N GLY A 417 1.01 -16.36 10.06
CA GLY A 417 0.06 -15.69 9.17
C GLY A 417 0.76 -14.87 8.08
N PRO A 418 0.00 -14.37 7.09
CA PRO A 418 -1.45 -14.42 6.93
C PRO A 418 -1.89 -15.75 6.28
N LEU A 419 -3.17 -15.85 5.93
CA LEU A 419 -3.65 -16.91 5.04
C LEU A 419 -2.83 -16.94 3.73
N SER A 420 -2.42 -18.12 3.30
CA SER A 420 -1.64 -18.29 2.07
C SER A 420 -2.41 -17.80 0.84
N THR A 421 -1.68 -17.35 -0.17
CA THR A 421 -2.27 -16.90 -1.44
C THR A 421 -3.04 -18.01 -2.16
N SER A 422 -2.59 -19.27 -2.04
CA SER A 422 -3.25 -20.42 -2.65
C SER A 422 -4.62 -20.71 -2.01
N PHE A 423 -4.72 -20.59 -0.68
CA PHE A 423 -5.99 -20.74 0.04
C PHE A 423 -6.95 -19.62 -0.31
N MET A 424 -6.48 -18.37 -0.34
CA MET A 424 -7.29 -17.22 -0.78
C MET A 424 -7.80 -17.39 -2.21
N LYS A 425 -6.97 -17.87 -3.15
CA LYS A 425 -7.39 -18.18 -4.53
C LYS A 425 -8.52 -19.20 -4.59
N SER A 426 -8.53 -20.20 -3.69
CA SER A 426 -9.60 -21.20 -3.65
C SER A 426 -10.97 -20.58 -3.33
N MET A 427 -11.00 -19.52 -2.51
CA MET A 427 -12.21 -18.76 -2.22
C MET A 427 -12.70 -17.96 -3.44
N TYR A 428 -11.79 -17.30 -4.18
CA TYR A 428 -12.15 -16.53 -5.38
C TYR A 428 -12.78 -17.39 -6.49
N ARG A 429 -12.36 -18.65 -6.64
CA ARG A 429 -12.88 -19.54 -7.69
C ARG A 429 -14.35 -19.92 -7.48
N LEU A 430 -14.89 -19.76 -6.28
CA LEU A 430 -16.24 -20.22 -5.91
C LEU A 430 -17.33 -19.11 -5.98
N LYS A 431 -16.99 -17.89 -6.45
CA LYS A 431 -17.91 -16.78 -6.79
C LYS A 431 -18.94 -16.35 -5.71
N ASN A 432 -18.78 -16.74 -4.45
CA ASN A 432 -19.79 -16.48 -3.40
C ASN A 432 -19.22 -15.98 -2.05
N TYR A 433 -17.93 -15.60 -1.99
CA TYR A 433 -17.23 -15.33 -0.73
C TYR A 433 -16.67 -13.89 -0.60
N ASP A 434 -17.26 -12.92 -1.31
CA ASP A 434 -16.74 -11.53 -1.32
C ASP A 434 -16.71 -10.89 0.08
N ASN A 435 -17.68 -11.23 0.95
CA ASN A 435 -17.72 -10.75 2.32
C ASN A 435 -16.60 -11.35 3.19
N LEU A 436 -16.36 -12.66 3.05
CA LEU A 436 -15.27 -13.37 3.71
C LEU A 436 -13.90 -12.79 3.30
N ILE A 437 -13.72 -12.53 2.01
CA ILE A 437 -12.49 -11.96 1.45
C ILE A 437 -12.25 -10.53 1.95
N ARG A 438 -13.28 -9.67 1.96
CA ARG A 438 -13.18 -8.32 2.52
C ARG A 438 -12.74 -8.35 3.97
N HIS A 439 -13.33 -9.25 4.77
CA HIS A 439 -12.98 -9.43 6.16
C HIS A 439 -11.50 -9.87 6.33
N ILE A 440 -11.05 -10.86 5.55
CA ILE A 440 -9.66 -11.33 5.55
C ILE A 440 -8.68 -10.19 5.23
N LEU A 441 -8.98 -9.38 4.21
CA LEU A 441 -8.13 -8.26 3.79
C LEU A 441 -8.08 -7.14 4.85
N THR A 442 -9.12 -6.98 5.67
CA THR A 442 -9.14 -6.00 6.77
C THR A 442 -8.13 -6.33 7.86
N TYR A 443 -7.88 -7.61 8.14
CA TYR A 443 -7.08 -8.04 9.30
C TYR A 443 -5.65 -8.51 8.98
N GLY A 444 -5.30 -8.75 7.71
CA GLY A 444 -3.92 -8.94 7.25
C GLY A 444 -3.09 -10.00 8.00
N TYR A 445 -1.77 -9.75 8.11
CA TYR A 445 -0.75 -10.61 8.73
C TYR A 445 -0.96 -10.85 10.23
N THR A 446 -1.75 -10.01 10.89
CA THR A 446 -1.92 -10.04 12.35
C THR A 446 -3.24 -10.66 12.78
N GLY A 447 -3.99 -11.28 11.86
CA GLY A 447 -5.34 -11.77 12.13
C GLY A 447 -5.59 -13.23 11.89
N SER A 448 -5.20 -13.78 10.75
CA SER A 448 -5.69 -15.09 10.31
C SER A 448 -4.54 -15.95 9.80
N PHE A 449 -4.67 -17.27 9.90
CA PHE A 449 -3.63 -18.23 9.52
C PHE A 449 -4.20 -19.42 8.78
N GLY A 450 -3.37 -20.04 7.94
CA GLY A 450 -3.66 -21.30 7.26
C GLY A 450 -3.46 -21.31 5.75
N GLY A 451 -3.52 -22.52 5.21
CA GLY A 451 -3.26 -22.82 3.81
C GLY A 451 -1.79 -23.21 3.53
N ALA A 452 -1.50 -23.53 2.28
CA ALA A 452 -0.20 -24.04 1.87
C ALA A 452 0.50 -23.14 0.86
N GLU A 453 1.81 -23.33 0.71
CA GLU A 453 2.58 -22.68 -0.36
C GLU A 453 2.18 -23.21 -1.76
N SER A 454 1.67 -24.44 -1.84
CA SER A 454 1.22 -25.10 -3.08
C SER A 454 -0.30 -25.01 -3.27
N GLU A 455 -0.78 -24.99 -4.53
CA GLU A 455 -2.22 -25.06 -4.86
C GLU A 455 -2.84 -26.43 -4.54
N THR A 456 -2.02 -27.47 -4.35
CA THR A 456 -2.47 -28.80 -3.88
C THR A 456 -1.75 -29.13 -2.58
N PRO A 457 -2.33 -28.77 -1.41
CA PRO A 457 -1.70 -29.04 -0.13
C PRO A 457 -1.57 -30.54 0.10
N LYS A 458 -0.45 -30.99 0.65
CA LYS A 458 -0.29 -32.36 1.13
C LYS A 458 -0.84 -32.40 2.56
N ILE A 459 -1.95 -33.09 2.74
CA ILE A 459 -2.64 -33.24 4.03
C ILE A 459 -2.36 -34.65 4.57
N LEU A 460 -1.76 -34.72 5.75
CA LEU A 460 -1.40 -35.95 6.46
C LEU A 460 -2.36 -36.22 7.63
N ASN A 461 -2.72 -35.16 8.36
CA ASN A 461 -3.64 -35.18 9.48
C ASN A 461 -5.00 -34.57 9.08
N THR A 462 -6.04 -34.86 9.86
CA THR A 462 -7.34 -34.19 9.67
C THR A 462 -7.18 -32.68 9.94
N PRO A 463 -7.50 -31.78 8.99
CA PRO A 463 -7.32 -30.35 9.19
C PRO A 463 -8.12 -29.81 10.37
N ILE A 464 -7.57 -28.82 11.06
CA ILE A 464 -8.15 -28.22 12.26
C ILE A 464 -8.54 -26.77 11.98
N VAL A 465 -9.79 -26.44 12.29
CA VAL A 465 -10.33 -25.08 12.26
C VAL A 465 -10.43 -24.54 13.68
N PHE A 466 -9.74 -23.43 13.94
CA PHE A 466 -9.72 -22.72 15.21
C PHE A 466 -10.68 -21.53 15.17
N ILE A 467 -11.58 -21.44 16.15
CA ILE A 467 -12.58 -20.37 16.27
C ILE A 467 -12.41 -19.71 17.63
N HIS A 468 -11.93 -18.47 17.65
CA HIS A 468 -11.65 -17.73 18.88
C HIS A 468 -12.92 -17.17 19.53
N GLY A 469 -12.76 -16.61 20.74
CA GLY A 469 -13.84 -16.03 21.54
C GLY A 469 -14.15 -14.56 21.24
N ASN A 470 -15.12 -14.02 21.98
CA ASN A 470 -15.51 -12.61 21.89
C ASN A 470 -14.33 -11.71 22.31
N SER A 471 -14.02 -10.68 21.52
CA SER A 471 -12.90 -9.73 21.75
C SER A 471 -11.48 -10.30 21.61
N ASP A 472 -11.34 -11.57 21.22
CA ASP A 472 -10.03 -12.19 20.93
C ASP A 472 -9.74 -12.15 19.41
N SER A 473 -8.68 -12.81 18.99
CA SER A 473 -8.29 -12.98 17.58
C SER A 473 -7.72 -14.37 17.32
N ALA A 474 -7.59 -14.77 16.04
CA ALA A 474 -6.98 -16.06 15.72
C ALA A 474 -5.45 -16.06 15.91
N LEU A 475 -4.79 -14.94 15.61
CA LEU A 475 -3.39 -14.68 15.98
C LEU A 475 -3.31 -13.54 17.00
N LYS A 476 -2.32 -13.60 17.89
CA LYS A 476 -2.06 -12.59 18.91
C LYS A 476 -1.82 -11.23 18.25
N HIS A 477 -2.44 -10.19 18.81
CA HIS A 477 -2.31 -8.83 18.29
C HIS A 477 -2.07 -7.82 19.42
N GLY A 478 -0.97 -7.08 19.33
CA GLY A 478 -0.57 -6.12 20.34
C GLY A 478 -0.19 -6.77 21.68
N THR A 479 -0.27 -5.97 22.75
CA THR A 479 0.07 -6.37 24.12
C THR A 479 -1.16 -6.66 24.98
N ASP A 480 -2.36 -6.65 24.38
CA ASP A 480 -3.61 -6.89 25.09
C ASP A 480 -3.71 -8.37 25.49
N ILE A 481 -3.90 -8.62 26.78
CA ILE A 481 -4.02 -9.97 27.34
C ILE A 481 -5.28 -10.70 26.85
N TYR A 482 -6.29 -9.97 26.39
CA TYR A 482 -7.53 -10.52 25.85
C TYR A 482 -7.44 -10.87 24.36
N GLN A 483 -6.42 -10.37 23.65
CA GLN A 483 -6.09 -10.69 22.25
C GLN A 483 -4.99 -11.74 22.20
N SER A 484 -5.18 -12.84 22.92
CA SER A 484 -4.13 -13.82 23.19
C SER A 484 -3.82 -14.73 22.01
N GLY A 485 -4.74 -14.87 21.05
CA GLY A 485 -4.51 -15.67 19.84
C GLY A 485 -4.38 -17.18 20.08
N TRP A 486 -4.10 -17.93 19.02
CA TRP A 486 -3.79 -19.36 19.09
C TRP A 486 -2.29 -19.66 19.01
N ASN A 487 -1.41 -18.65 19.00
CA ASN A 487 0.02 -18.80 18.70
C ASN A 487 0.71 -19.96 19.46
N GLN A 488 0.61 -19.99 20.79
CA GLN A 488 1.22 -21.05 21.61
C GLN A 488 0.60 -22.43 21.33
N VAL A 489 -0.69 -22.47 21.02
CA VAL A 489 -1.37 -23.71 20.62
C VAL A 489 -0.85 -24.16 19.26
N LEU A 490 -0.67 -23.25 18.29
CA LEU A 490 -0.13 -23.58 16.97
C LEU A 490 1.30 -24.10 17.06
N GLU A 491 2.18 -23.46 17.84
CA GLU A 491 3.54 -23.94 18.12
C GLU A 491 3.51 -25.40 18.60
N PHE A 492 2.66 -25.70 19.59
CA PHE A 492 2.51 -27.04 20.12
C PHE A 492 2.02 -28.05 19.06
N PHE A 493 1.05 -27.70 18.23
CA PHE A 493 0.55 -28.59 17.18
C PHE A 493 1.60 -28.85 16.10
N LEU A 494 2.36 -27.83 15.69
CA LEU A 494 3.47 -27.98 14.74
C LEU A 494 4.58 -28.89 15.28
N GLU A 495 4.97 -28.70 16.55
CA GLU A 495 5.94 -29.58 17.23
C GLU A 495 5.45 -31.03 17.33
N ASN A 496 4.13 -31.25 17.24
CA ASN A 496 3.49 -32.57 17.34
C ASN A 496 3.01 -33.13 16.01
N GLY A 497 3.60 -32.70 14.89
CA GLY A 497 3.47 -33.34 13.59
C GLY A 497 2.34 -32.82 12.69
N TYR A 498 1.69 -31.70 13.09
CA TYR A 498 0.85 -30.94 12.17
C TYR A 498 1.69 -29.98 11.32
N THR A 499 1.13 -29.55 10.20
CA THR A 499 1.73 -28.51 9.35
C THR A 499 0.80 -27.31 9.23
N MET A 500 1.33 -26.14 8.82
CA MET A 500 0.49 -24.96 8.55
C MET A 500 -0.53 -25.17 7.42
N SER A 501 -0.33 -26.19 6.57
CA SER A 501 -1.30 -26.62 5.57
C SER A 501 -2.53 -27.31 6.17
N GLU A 502 -2.51 -27.64 7.47
CA GLU A 502 -3.54 -28.37 8.19
C GLU A 502 -4.20 -27.54 9.29
N LEU A 503 -3.66 -26.37 9.62
CA LEU A 503 -4.14 -25.51 10.72
C LEU A 503 -4.75 -24.23 10.13
N TYR A 504 -5.99 -23.93 10.49
CA TYR A 504 -6.76 -22.83 9.92
C TYR A 504 -7.46 -22.02 11.00
N GLY A 505 -7.33 -20.70 10.99
CA GLY A 505 -8.04 -19.82 11.91
C GLY A 505 -8.26 -18.45 11.31
N MET A 506 -9.42 -17.87 11.56
CA MET A 506 -9.77 -16.55 11.04
C MET A 506 -10.19 -15.64 12.17
N THR A 507 -9.66 -14.41 12.16
CA THR A 507 -10.15 -13.39 13.09
C THR A 507 -11.48 -12.82 12.63
N TYR A 508 -12.42 -12.67 13.57
CA TYR A 508 -13.65 -11.92 13.41
C TYR A 508 -13.88 -10.87 14.50
N GLY A 509 -14.62 -9.82 14.16
CA GLY A 509 -14.91 -8.71 15.07
C GLY A 509 -13.72 -7.74 15.28
N ASP A 510 -13.91 -6.71 16.09
CA ASP A 510 -12.93 -5.60 16.24
C ASP A 510 -11.81 -5.86 17.28
N ARG A 511 -11.81 -7.04 17.94
CA ARG A 511 -10.85 -7.46 18.99
C ARG A 511 -10.82 -6.56 20.23
N ASN A 512 -11.82 -5.69 20.42
CA ASN A 512 -11.83 -4.72 21.49
C ASN A 512 -12.70 -5.20 22.66
N ILE A 513 -12.09 -5.46 23.81
CA ILE A 513 -12.84 -5.90 25.00
C ILE A 513 -13.91 -4.89 25.44
N SER A 514 -13.70 -3.59 25.20
CA SER A 514 -14.65 -2.53 25.50
C SER A 514 -15.93 -2.59 24.67
N ASN A 515 -15.92 -3.34 23.57
CA ASN A 515 -17.11 -3.58 22.73
C ASN A 515 -17.71 -4.97 22.97
N SER A 516 -17.19 -5.75 23.93
CA SER A 516 -17.68 -7.12 24.20
C SER A 516 -19.18 -7.20 24.46
N TYR A 517 -19.74 -6.21 25.15
CA TYR A 517 -21.16 -6.16 25.51
C TYR A 517 -22.10 -5.82 24.33
N THR A 518 -21.57 -5.26 23.22
CA THR A 518 -22.39 -4.90 22.04
C THR A 518 -22.54 -6.04 21.05
N ARG A 519 -21.78 -7.14 21.20
CA ARG A 519 -21.75 -8.25 20.24
C ARG A 519 -22.74 -9.35 20.63
N HIS A 520 -23.56 -9.75 19.69
CA HIS A 520 -24.56 -10.82 19.83
C HIS A 520 -24.41 -11.79 18.65
N PHE A 521 -25.20 -12.86 18.63
CA PHE A 521 -25.19 -13.79 17.51
C PHE A 521 -26.03 -13.21 16.38
N ASP A 522 -25.44 -13.11 15.19
CA ASP A 522 -26.16 -12.69 13.99
C ASP A 522 -25.90 -13.66 12.83
N CYS A 523 -26.74 -13.58 11.80
CA CYS A 523 -26.62 -14.49 10.67
C CYS A 523 -25.31 -14.31 9.88
N GLN A 524 -24.84 -13.07 9.72
CA GLN A 524 -23.63 -12.80 8.95
C GLN A 524 -22.42 -13.45 9.62
N LEU A 525 -22.35 -13.35 10.95
CA LEU A 525 -21.30 -13.96 11.76
C LEU A 525 -21.31 -15.49 11.65
N ILE A 526 -22.49 -16.12 11.71
CA ILE A 526 -22.61 -17.58 11.62
C ILE A 526 -22.29 -18.06 10.20
N ARG A 527 -22.80 -17.37 9.17
CA ARG A 527 -22.50 -17.68 7.77
C ARG A 527 -21.02 -17.53 7.46
N PHE A 528 -20.38 -16.49 7.98
CA PHE A 528 -18.94 -16.30 7.82
C PHE A 528 -18.14 -17.53 8.30
N HIS A 529 -18.44 -18.05 9.49
CA HIS A 529 -17.76 -19.24 10.02
C HIS A 529 -18.13 -20.51 9.25
N ARG A 530 -19.38 -20.61 8.82
CA ARG A 530 -19.86 -21.70 7.98
C ARG A 530 -19.08 -21.79 6.68
N GLU A 531 -19.04 -20.68 5.95
CA GLU A 531 -18.37 -20.54 4.67
C GLU A 531 -16.86 -20.81 4.80
N PHE A 532 -16.24 -20.40 5.91
CA PHE A 532 -14.85 -20.72 6.20
C PHE A 532 -14.60 -22.23 6.39
N ILE A 533 -15.44 -22.92 7.17
CA ILE A 533 -15.32 -24.38 7.37
C ILE A 533 -15.47 -25.14 6.05
N GLU A 534 -16.45 -24.77 5.23
CA GLU A 534 -16.66 -25.37 3.91
C GLU A 534 -15.47 -25.14 2.97
N ASN A 535 -14.90 -23.93 2.99
CA ASN A 535 -13.75 -23.63 2.17
C ASN A 535 -12.51 -24.44 2.58
N VAL A 536 -12.28 -24.63 3.88
CA VAL A 536 -11.21 -25.52 4.38
C VAL A 536 -11.41 -26.95 3.87
N LEU A 537 -12.64 -27.49 3.95
CA LEU A 537 -12.96 -28.82 3.43
C LEU A 537 -12.69 -28.93 1.91
N ILE A 538 -13.07 -27.91 1.13
CA ILE A 538 -12.88 -27.89 -0.32
C ILE A 538 -11.39 -27.79 -0.69
N TYR A 539 -10.66 -26.87 -0.05
CA TYR A 539 -9.26 -26.61 -0.35
C TYR A 539 -8.36 -27.79 0.01
N THR A 540 -8.55 -28.36 1.20
CA THR A 540 -7.77 -29.51 1.67
C THR A 540 -8.19 -30.82 1.02
N LYS A 541 -9.38 -30.86 0.39
CA LYS A 541 -10.04 -32.06 -0.12
C LYS A 541 -10.23 -33.15 0.97
N SER A 542 -10.23 -32.75 2.23
CA SER A 542 -10.41 -33.67 3.35
C SER A 542 -11.86 -34.09 3.50
N VAL A 543 -12.05 -35.36 3.85
CA VAL A 543 -13.39 -35.92 4.14
C VAL A 543 -13.97 -35.26 5.38
N LYS A 544 -13.14 -34.96 6.40
CA LYS A 544 -13.57 -34.29 7.62
C LYS A 544 -12.61 -33.17 8.03
N VAL A 545 -13.10 -32.30 8.91
CA VAL A 545 -12.30 -31.35 9.69
C VAL A 545 -12.52 -31.56 11.18
N ASN A 546 -11.54 -31.18 11.98
CA ASN A 546 -11.69 -31.02 13.42
C ASN A 546 -11.88 -29.54 13.74
N ILE A 547 -12.61 -29.23 14.81
CA ILE A 547 -12.90 -27.86 15.21
C ILE A 547 -12.51 -27.70 16.68
N ILE A 548 -11.69 -26.68 16.96
CA ILE A 548 -11.40 -26.22 18.32
C ILE A 548 -11.97 -24.81 18.43
N ALA A 549 -12.88 -24.61 19.38
CA ALA A 549 -13.53 -23.34 19.58
C ALA A 549 -13.44 -22.89 21.04
N HIS A 550 -13.34 -21.59 21.27
CA HIS A 550 -13.24 -21.00 22.61
C HIS A 550 -14.34 -19.95 22.86
N SER A 551 -14.88 -19.93 24.08
CA SER A 551 -15.83 -18.92 24.54
C SER A 551 -17.04 -18.80 23.59
N MET A 552 -17.40 -17.58 23.18
CA MET A 552 -18.46 -17.30 22.20
C MET A 552 -18.28 -18.06 20.88
N GLY A 553 -17.03 -18.33 20.47
CA GLY A 553 -16.70 -19.09 19.28
C GLY A 553 -17.30 -20.50 19.29
N VAL A 554 -17.51 -21.11 20.46
CA VAL A 554 -18.13 -22.45 20.58
C VAL A 554 -19.59 -22.41 20.13
N SER A 555 -20.36 -21.43 20.58
CA SER A 555 -21.77 -21.29 20.19
C SER A 555 -21.91 -20.98 18.71
N ILE A 556 -21.02 -20.14 18.16
CA ILE A 556 -20.96 -19.83 16.73
C ILE A 556 -20.65 -21.09 15.92
N ALA A 557 -19.58 -21.81 16.29
CA ALA A 557 -19.16 -23.04 15.64
C ALA A 557 -20.28 -24.07 15.62
N ARG A 558 -20.96 -24.28 16.76
CA ARG A 558 -22.07 -25.21 16.86
C ARG A 558 -23.20 -24.86 15.91
N LYS A 559 -23.66 -23.60 15.87
CA LYS A 559 -24.73 -23.22 14.93
C LYS A 559 -24.29 -23.31 13.47
N ALA A 560 -23.05 -22.92 13.15
CA ALA A 560 -22.49 -23.07 11.80
C ALA A 560 -22.45 -24.53 11.33
N ILE A 561 -22.10 -25.46 12.23
CA ILE A 561 -22.09 -26.90 11.93
C ILE A 561 -23.50 -27.46 11.79
N GLN A 562 -24.41 -27.10 12.70
CA GLN A 562 -25.79 -27.59 12.67
C GLN A 562 -26.56 -27.13 11.44
N GLY A 563 -26.28 -25.91 10.97
CA GLY A 563 -26.96 -25.31 9.82
C GLY A 563 -28.43 -24.99 10.10
N GLY A 564 -29.24 -25.11 9.05
CA GLY A 564 -30.65 -24.79 9.01
C GLY A 564 -30.92 -23.30 9.14
N THR A 565 -32.13 -22.98 9.58
CA THR A 565 -32.57 -21.59 9.73
C THR A 565 -32.03 -20.94 11.00
N PHE A 566 -31.56 -19.70 10.87
CA PHE A 566 -31.30 -18.75 11.94
C PHE A 566 -32.35 -17.63 11.92
N PHE A 567 -32.79 -17.18 13.10
CA PHE A 567 -33.70 -16.04 13.25
C PHE A 567 -32.98 -14.94 14.01
N ASP A 568 -32.93 -13.74 13.44
CA ASP A 568 -32.35 -12.57 14.12
C ASP A 568 -33.32 -11.95 15.15
N ASP A 569 -32.89 -10.86 15.79
CA ASP A 569 -33.69 -10.17 16.80
C ASP A 569 -34.98 -9.58 16.23
N ASP A 570 -34.99 -9.22 14.94
CA ASP A 570 -36.15 -8.70 14.20
C ASP A 570 -37.06 -9.83 13.69
N GLY A 571 -36.67 -11.09 13.88
CA GLY A 571 -37.41 -12.28 13.42
C GLY A 571 -37.20 -12.59 11.92
N LYS A 572 -36.23 -11.95 11.27
CA LYS A 572 -35.86 -12.23 9.89
C LYS A 572 -35.20 -13.59 9.80
N GLU A 573 -35.70 -14.37 8.85
CA GLU A 573 -35.17 -15.69 8.54
C GLU A 573 -33.86 -15.59 7.75
N CYS A 574 -32.89 -16.41 8.12
CA CYS A 574 -31.62 -16.53 7.43
C CYS A 574 -31.18 -17.99 7.33
N ASP A 575 -31.01 -18.48 6.11
CA ASP A 575 -30.56 -19.85 5.86
C ASP A 575 -29.03 -19.96 6.01
N ILE A 576 -28.58 -20.89 6.86
CA ILE A 576 -27.17 -21.23 7.08
C ILE A 576 -26.74 -22.42 6.19
N GLY A 577 -27.68 -23.15 5.60
CA GLY A 577 -27.45 -24.33 4.77
C GLY A 577 -27.52 -25.65 5.55
N ASP A 578 -27.28 -26.77 4.87
CA ASP A 578 -27.43 -28.11 5.44
C ASP A 578 -26.45 -28.41 6.59
N SER A 579 -26.77 -29.38 7.44
CA SER A 579 -25.89 -29.77 8.54
C SER A 579 -24.53 -30.34 8.07
N LEU A 580 -23.44 -29.79 8.57
CA LEU A 580 -22.07 -30.29 8.39
C LEU A 580 -21.66 -31.35 9.40
N SER A 581 -22.56 -31.81 10.27
CA SER A 581 -22.18 -32.71 11.35
C SER A 581 -21.44 -33.97 10.89
N HIS A 582 -21.80 -34.50 9.72
CA HIS A 582 -21.14 -35.66 9.11
C HIS A 582 -19.71 -35.37 8.59
N ARG A 583 -19.37 -34.10 8.39
CA ARG A 583 -18.05 -33.61 7.95
C ARG A 583 -17.16 -33.15 9.11
N VAL A 584 -17.64 -33.18 10.36
CA VAL A 584 -16.84 -32.81 11.53
C VAL A 584 -16.46 -34.07 12.32
N GLY A 585 -15.16 -34.34 12.42
CA GLY A 585 -14.64 -35.48 13.18
C GLY A 585 -14.71 -35.22 14.68
N VAL A 586 -13.96 -34.21 15.12
CA VAL A 586 -13.89 -33.79 16.53
C VAL A 586 -14.33 -32.34 16.68
N LEU A 587 -15.18 -32.05 17.68
CA LEU A 587 -15.46 -30.70 18.16
C LEU A 587 -15.00 -30.57 19.61
N ILE A 588 -14.06 -29.67 19.88
CA ILE A 588 -13.60 -29.33 21.23
C ILE A 588 -14.11 -27.93 21.58
N GLY A 589 -15.00 -27.84 22.56
CA GLY A 589 -15.47 -26.57 23.11
C GLY A 589 -14.73 -26.20 24.38
N LEU A 590 -14.07 -25.05 24.39
CA LEU A 590 -13.27 -24.53 25.50
C LEU A 590 -14.02 -23.35 26.15
N ALA A 591 -14.32 -23.44 27.45
CA ALA A 591 -14.93 -22.38 28.25
C ALA A 591 -16.16 -21.73 27.58
N ALA A 592 -17.12 -22.53 27.12
CA ALA A 592 -18.32 -22.05 26.44
C ALA A 592 -19.42 -21.56 27.39
N ALA A 593 -20.31 -20.68 26.93
CA ALA A 593 -21.54 -20.31 27.63
C ALA A 593 -22.79 -20.91 26.97
N ASN A 594 -22.82 -22.24 26.78
CA ASN A 594 -23.89 -22.93 26.06
C ASN A 594 -25.26 -22.80 26.73
N HIS A 595 -25.29 -22.57 28.05
CA HIS A 595 -26.53 -22.39 28.82
C HIS A 595 -26.74 -20.95 29.31
N GLY A 596 -25.99 -20.00 28.74
CA GLY A 596 -26.00 -18.58 29.11
C GLY A 596 -24.96 -18.22 30.15
N MET A 597 -24.97 -16.96 30.59
CA MET A 597 -24.04 -16.45 31.61
C MET A 597 -24.81 -15.76 32.73
N CYS A 598 -24.48 -16.03 34.00
CA CYS A 598 -25.17 -15.40 35.12
C CYS A 598 -25.10 -13.86 35.14
N PRO A 599 -23.99 -13.21 34.77
CA PRO A 599 -23.96 -11.76 34.57
C PRO A 599 -25.04 -11.25 33.59
N CYS A 600 -25.46 -12.07 32.63
CA CYS A 600 -26.51 -11.72 31.67
C CYS A 600 -27.94 -11.84 32.20
N GLN A 601 -28.17 -12.30 33.44
CA GLN A 601 -29.52 -12.38 34.02
C GLN A 601 -30.18 -10.99 34.11
N PHE A 602 -29.42 -9.96 34.46
CA PHE A 602 -29.91 -8.59 34.68
C PHE A 602 -29.35 -7.56 33.70
N ALA A 603 -28.53 -8.01 32.74
CA ALA A 603 -27.78 -7.14 31.83
C ALA A 603 -28.35 -7.14 30.40
N HIS A 604 -29.65 -7.44 30.23
CA HIS A 604 -30.30 -7.67 28.94
C HIS A 604 -30.36 -6.44 28.01
N ALA A 605 -30.07 -5.24 28.53
CA ALA A 605 -29.93 -4.02 27.72
C ALA A 605 -28.68 -4.07 26.81
N PHE A 606 -27.70 -4.91 27.16
CA PHE A 606 -26.53 -5.16 26.33
C PHE A 606 -26.81 -6.30 25.35
N PRO A 607 -26.56 -6.10 24.04
CA PRO A 607 -26.80 -7.13 23.02
C PRO A 607 -26.17 -8.50 23.33
N ALA A 608 -24.96 -8.53 23.91
CA ALA A 608 -24.31 -9.79 24.31
C ALA A 608 -25.13 -10.62 25.31
N CYS A 609 -25.99 -9.96 26.09
CA CYS A 609 -26.90 -10.55 27.05
C CYS A 609 -28.36 -10.50 26.59
N GLY A 610 -28.61 -10.22 25.31
CA GLY A 610 -29.95 -10.07 24.75
C GLY A 610 -30.81 -11.33 24.89
N PHE A 611 -32.12 -11.13 25.01
CA PHE A 611 -33.09 -12.21 25.24
C PHE A 611 -33.19 -13.21 24.08
N LYS A 612 -32.98 -12.78 22.84
CA LYS A 612 -33.18 -13.58 21.62
C LYS A 612 -31.88 -14.21 21.13
N THR A 613 -30.91 -13.36 20.79
CA THR A 613 -29.64 -13.73 20.16
C THR A 613 -28.40 -13.49 21.05
N GLY A 614 -28.58 -13.35 22.37
CA GLY A 614 -27.50 -13.20 23.34
C GLY A 614 -27.32 -14.40 24.27
N PHE A 615 -26.49 -14.23 25.31
CA PHE A 615 -26.20 -15.23 26.35
C PHE A 615 -27.15 -15.16 27.55
N TYR A 616 -28.38 -14.72 27.33
CA TYR A 616 -29.39 -14.67 28.38
C TYR A 616 -29.61 -16.06 29.01
N PRO A 617 -29.35 -16.24 30.32
CA PRO A 617 -29.39 -17.54 31.00
C PRO A 617 -30.80 -18.02 31.37
N GLY A 618 -31.80 -17.15 31.18
CA GLY A 618 -33.15 -17.35 31.72
C GLY A 618 -33.36 -16.62 33.04
N ASN A 619 -34.54 -16.84 33.63
CA ASN A 619 -34.87 -16.38 34.97
C ASN A 619 -35.50 -17.52 35.77
N CYS A 620 -35.17 -17.59 37.05
CA CYS A 620 -35.55 -18.65 37.96
C CYS A 620 -36.14 -18.07 39.26
N GLY A 621 -36.96 -17.01 39.16
CA GLY A 621 -37.52 -16.33 40.34
C GLY A 621 -36.43 -15.79 41.28
N ASP A 622 -36.55 -16.09 42.57
CA ASP A 622 -35.63 -15.60 43.63
C ASP A 622 -34.32 -16.40 43.75
N TYR A 623 -34.13 -17.42 42.93
CA TYR A 623 -32.95 -18.27 42.99
C TYR A 623 -31.73 -17.60 42.35
N LYS A 624 -30.58 -17.72 43.01
CA LYS A 624 -29.30 -17.23 42.47
C LYS A 624 -28.90 -18.03 41.23
N CYS A 625 -28.49 -17.35 40.17
CA CYS A 625 -28.11 -18.02 38.93
C CYS A 625 -26.93 -18.99 39.08
N ASP A 626 -25.96 -18.70 39.95
CA ASP A 626 -24.77 -19.53 40.18
C ASP A 626 -25.00 -20.69 41.16
N SER A 627 -26.25 -20.89 41.62
CA SER A 627 -26.57 -21.92 42.60
C SER A 627 -26.81 -23.30 41.98
N ASP A 628 -26.37 -24.33 42.71
CA ASP A 628 -26.54 -25.74 42.35
C ASP A 628 -27.93 -26.24 42.79
N ILE A 629 -28.97 -25.82 42.07
CA ILE A 629 -30.37 -26.23 42.36
C ILE A 629 -30.73 -27.51 41.58
N HIS A 630 -29.76 -28.34 41.23
CA HIS A 630 -30.04 -29.60 40.54
C HIS A 630 -30.92 -30.50 41.44
N ASN A 631 -32.11 -30.85 40.94
CA ASN A 631 -33.07 -31.85 41.46
C ASN A 631 -34.29 -31.39 42.28
N LEU A 632 -34.66 -30.10 42.34
CA LEU A 632 -36.04 -29.74 42.73
C LEU A 632 -36.97 -29.78 41.51
N LYS A 633 -37.62 -30.93 41.25
CA LYS A 633 -38.67 -31.04 40.22
C LYS A 633 -39.74 -29.95 40.44
N GLY A 634 -39.97 -29.12 39.43
CA GLY A 634 -41.08 -28.16 39.38
C GLY A 634 -40.78 -26.74 39.87
N VAL A 635 -39.53 -26.40 40.22
CA VAL A 635 -39.20 -25.07 40.77
C VAL A 635 -38.71 -24.09 39.71
N CYS A 636 -38.05 -24.58 38.66
CA CYS A 636 -37.55 -23.77 37.55
C CYS A 636 -37.74 -24.57 36.27
N ASN A 637 -38.47 -24.04 35.28
CA ASN A 637 -38.62 -24.73 34.00
C ASN A 637 -37.36 -24.41 33.16
N VAL A 638 -36.30 -25.17 33.41
CA VAL A 638 -34.88 -24.90 33.12
C VAL A 638 -34.51 -24.78 31.63
N ASN A 639 -35.47 -24.66 30.70
CA ASN A 639 -35.22 -24.60 29.26
C ASN A 639 -35.41 -23.21 28.63
N GLU A 640 -35.77 -22.20 29.42
CA GLU A 640 -36.03 -20.83 28.95
C GLU A 640 -34.80 -19.92 29.10
N TYR A 641 -33.72 -20.29 28.42
CA TYR A 641 -32.61 -19.38 28.11
C TYR A 641 -32.79 -18.88 26.68
N SER A 642 -31.89 -18.04 26.16
CA SER A 642 -32.13 -17.39 24.86
C SER A 642 -32.57 -18.39 23.76
N PRO A 643 -33.58 -18.07 22.94
CA PRO A 643 -34.04 -18.89 21.82
C PRO A 643 -32.91 -19.39 20.93
N PHE A 644 -31.88 -18.56 20.69
CA PHE A 644 -30.68 -18.99 19.97
C PHE A 644 -29.99 -20.18 20.64
N LEU A 645 -29.61 -20.05 21.92
CA LEU A 645 -28.91 -21.11 22.63
C LEU A 645 -29.82 -22.35 22.80
N SER A 646 -31.12 -22.15 23.02
CA SER A 646 -32.10 -23.23 23.10
C SER A 646 -32.22 -23.99 21.78
N ASN A 647 -32.24 -23.29 20.65
CA ASN A 647 -32.21 -23.90 19.31
C ASN A 647 -30.95 -24.74 19.10
N VAL A 648 -29.79 -24.19 19.47
CA VAL A 648 -28.50 -24.87 19.32
C VAL A 648 -28.40 -26.09 20.24
N ASN A 649 -28.93 -26.04 21.46
CA ASN A 649 -28.85 -27.16 22.40
C ASN A 649 -29.85 -28.28 22.13
N ASN A 650 -31.01 -27.95 21.57
CA ASN A 650 -32.08 -28.93 21.27
C ASN A 650 -31.97 -29.52 19.85
N PHE A 651 -30.88 -29.27 19.14
CA PHE A 651 -30.68 -29.78 17.78
C PHE A 651 -30.59 -31.33 17.77
N PRO A 652 -31.38 -32.03 16.93
CA PRO A 652 -31.59 -33.48 17.06
C PRO A 652 -30.35 -34.33 16.74
N LYS A 653 -29.39 -33.81 15.97
CA LYS A 653 -28.17 -34.52 15.58
C LYS A 653 -26.95 -33.99 16.32
N LYS A 654 -26.00 -34.88 16.64
CA LYS A 654 -24.74 -34.51 17.27
C LYS A 654 -23.88 -33.69 16.30
N GLU A 655 -23.24 -32.64 16.79
CA GLU A 655 -22.49 -31.69 15.97
C GLU A 655 -21.24 -32.30 15.32
N ALA A 656 -20.62 -33.29 15.95
CA ALA A 656 -19.45 -33.99 15.43
C ALA A 656 -19.50 -35.47 15.83
N ASP A 657 -18.69 -36.32 15.20
CA ASP A 657 -18.57 -37.72 15.61
C ASP A 657 -18.12 -37.84 17.07
N TYR A 658 -17.22 -36.95 17.51
CA TYR A 658 -16.73 -36.84 18.88
C TYR A 658 -16.76 -35.40 19.38
N ILE A 659 -17.37 -35.17 20.54
CA ILE A 659 -17.50 -33.86 21.18
C ILE A 659 -16.80 -33.92 22.54
N ALA A 660 -15.96 -32.92 22.81
CA ALA A 660 -15.33 -32.71 24.10
C ALA A 660 -15.65 -31.31 24.65
N SER A 661 -15.91 -31.21 25.95
CA SER A 661 -16.23 -29.95 26.64
C SER A 661 -15.24 -29.70 27.78
N PHE A 662 -14.48 -28.62 27.68
CA PHE A 662 -13.42 -28.26 28.62
C PHE A 662 -13.77 -26.94 29.29
N TRP A 663 -13.62 -26.86 30.62
CA TRP A 663 -13.83 -25.62 31.36
C TRP A 663 -13.08 -25.60 32.69
N SER A 664 -13.02 -24.43 33.30
CA SER A 664 -12.50 -24.24 34.66
C SER A 664 -13.67 -23.97 35.61
N ASP A 665 -13.60 -24.51 36.82
CA ASP A 665 -14.54 -24.13 37.89
C ASP A 665 -14.22 -22.73 38.46
N ASP A 666 -13.03 -22.19 38.19
CA ASP A 666 -12.55 -20.86 38.61
C ASP A 666 -12.59 -19.81 37.48
N ASP A 667 -13.42 -20.03 36.46
CA ASP A 667 -13.56 -19.14 35.30
C ASP A 667 -14.14 -17.77 35.68
N GLU A 668 -13.35 -16.71 35.52
CA GLU A 668 -13.69 -15.35 35.92
C GLU A 668 -14.77 -14.69 35.04
N VAL A 669 -15.04 -15.23 33.85
CA VAL A 669 -16.03 -14.70 32.90
C VAL A 669 -17.36 -15.41 33.04
N LEU A 670 -17.34 -16.74 33.11
CA LEU A 670 -18.54 -17.57 33.20
C LEU A 670 -19.08 -17.68 34.63
N GLY A 671 -18.24 -17.35 35.62
CA GLY A 671 -18.61 -17.32 37.02
C GLY A 671 -18.34 -18.64 37.73
N LYS A 672 -18.61 -18.62 39.04
CA LYS A 672 -18.23 -19.67 39.98
C LYS A 672 -18.77 -21.04 39.58
N ASN A 673 -17.91 -22.06 39.64
CA ASN A 673 -18.22 -23.45 39.33
C ASN A 673 -18.82 -23.65 37.93
N ASN A 674 -18.67 -22.68 37.02
CA ASN A 674 -19.26 -22.73 35.68
C ASN A 674 -20.78 -22.97 35.70
N MET A 675 -21.48 -22.49 36.74
CA MET A 675 -22.87 -22.88 37.05
C MET A 675 -23.89 -21.84 36.56
N VAL A 676 -24.95 -22.31 35.91
CA VAL A 676 -26.11 -21.50 35.48
C VAL A 676 -27.41 -22.27 35.71
N PHE A 677 -28.15 -21.86 36.74
CA PHE A 677 -29.40 -22.48 37.21
C PHE A 677 -29.29 -24.02 37.31
N GLY A 678 -28.28 -24.48 38.04
CA GLY A 678 -27.98 -25.91 38.20
C GLY A 678 -27.25 -26.56 37.01
N ARG A 679 -26.96 -25.87 35.91
CA ARG A 679 -26.28 -26.48 34.75
C ARG A 679 -24.85 -26.01 34.61
N LYS A 680 -23.95 -26.91 34.20
CA LYS A 680 -22.60 -26.55 33.78
C LYS A 680 -22.67 -25.84 32.42
N THR A 681 -22.44 -24.54 32.36
CA THR A 681 -22.70 -23.74 31.16
C THR A 681 -21.78 -24.09 29.98
N SER A 682 -20.56 -24.53 30.25
CA SER A 682 -19.60 -24.95 29.22
C SER A 682 -19.85 -26.35 28.67
N LEU A 683 -20.75 -27.12 29.28
CA LEU A 683 -21.10 -28.44 28.77
C LEU A 683 -21.82 -28.31 27.43
N ILE A 684 -21.30 -28.97 26.40
CA ILE A 684 -22.03 -29.15 25.14
C ILE A 684 -22.98 -30.33 25.30
N PRO A 685 -24.27 -30.21 24.94
CA PRO A 685 -25.19 -31.34 24.91
C PRO A 685 -24.62 -32.53 24.11
N ARG A 686 -24.67 -33.73 24.71
CA ARG A 686 -24.12 -34.99 24.15
C ARG A 686 -22.60 -35.01 23.97
N SER A 687 -21.87 -34.26 24.79
CA SER A 687 -20.41 -34.36 24.89
C SER A 687 -19.99 -35.76 25.32
N ASP A 688 -19.03 -36.38 24.62
CA ASP A 688 -18.50 -37.70 24.94
C ASP A 688 -17.40 -37.63 26.01
N MET A 689 -16.80 -36.45 26.18
CA MET A 689 -15.72 -36.22 27.14
C MET A 689 -15.87 -34.86 27.77
N GLN A 690 -15.68 -34.83 29.08
CA GLN A 690 -15.66 -33.59 29.87
C GLN A 690 -14.32 -33.51 30.58
N LYS A 691 -13.72 -32.31 30.58
CA LYS A 691 -12.48 -32.05 31.30
C LYS A 691 -12.66 -30.77 32.12
N VAL A 692 -12.54 -30.91 33.43
CA VAL A 692 -12.67 -29.80 34.38
C VAL A 692 -11.29 -29.46 34.91
N TYR A 693 -10.95 -28.18 34.87
CA TYR A 693 -9.73 -27.62 35.43
C TYR A 693 -10.04 -26.86 36.72
N ILE A 694 -9.03 -26.73 37.57
CA ILE A 694 -9.06 -25.94 38.80
C ILE A 694 -7.94 -24.91 38.67
N GLY A 695 -8.24 -23.65 38.97
CA GLY A 695 -7.30 -22.54 38.99
C GLY A 695 -6.89 -21.99 37.63
N LEU A 696 -7.52 -22.43 36.53
CA LEU A 696 -7.31 -21.82 35.20
C LEU A 696 -8.32 -20.69 34.97
N THR A 697 -7.85 -19.57 34.45
CA THR A 697 -8.69 -18.47 33.94
C THR A 697 -9.41 -18.86 32.65
N HIS A 698 -10.40 -18.05 32.24
CA HIS A 698 -11.18 -18.24 31.03
C HIS A 698 -10.30 -18.43 29.77
N ASN A 699 -9.23 -17.64 29.67
CA ASN A 699 -8.30 -17.69 28.55
C ASN A 699 -7.25 -18.81 28.70
N GLU A 700 -6.86 -19.21 29.91
CA GLU A 700 -5.90 -20.30 30.10
C GLU A 700 -6.47 -21.68 29.72
N VAL A 701 -7.79 -21.88 29.84
CA VAL A 701 -8.45 -23.10 29.31
C VAL A 701 -8.19 -23.24 27.80
N LYS A 702 -8.08 -22.13 27.06
CA LYS A 702 -7.72 -22.12 25.63
C LYS A 702 -6.32 -22.68 25.37
N MET A 703 -5.39 -22.49 26.30
CA MET A 703 -3.96 -22.85 26.17
C MET A 703 -3.66 -24.32 26.49
N THR A 704 -4.68 -25.14 26.73
CA THR A 704 -4.58 -26.57 27.06
C THR A 704 -4.29 -27.48 25.85
N ALA A 705 -3.39 -27.05 24.96
CA ALA A 705 -3.06 -27.75 23.70
C ALA A 705 -2.72 -29.25 23.86
N PRO A 706 -2.01 -29.70 24.92
CA PRO A 706 -1.76 -31.13 25.13
C PRO A 706 -3.02 -31.96 25.29
N ASP A 707 -4.01 -31.46 26.03
CA ASP A 707 -5.29 -32.15 26.23
C ASP A 707 -6.13 -32.12 24.95
N GLN A 708 -6.09 -31.01 24.20
CA GLN A 708 -6.77 -30.89 22.90
C GLN A 708 -6.27 -31.92 21.89
N LEU A 709 -4.94 -32.05 21.74
CA LEU A 709 -4.33 -33.04 20.86
C LEU A 709 -4.62 -34.48 21.32
N LYS A 710 -4.64 -34.72 22.64
CA LYS A 710 -4.96 -36.03 23.21
C LYS A 710 -6.36 -36.50 22.83
N VAL A 711 -7.35 -35.60 22.84
CA VAL A 711 -8.71 -35.90 22.38
C VAL A 711 -8.72 -36.33 20.91
N MET A 712 -8.00 -35.60 20.05
CA MET A 712 -7.93 -35.92 18.62
C MET A 712 -7.31 -37.30 18.37
N LYS A 713 -6.16 -37.58 18.99
CA LYS A 713 -5.50 -38.89 18.89
C LYS A 713 -6.37 -40.03 19.43
N GLN A 714 -7.12 -39.79 20.52
CA GLN A 714 -8.04 -40.78 21.07
C GLN A 714 -9.18 -41.10 20.10
N TYR A 715 -9.73 -40.08 19.43
CA TYR A 715 -10.74 -40.27 18.40
C TYR A 715 -10.20 -41.05 17.20
N GLU A 716 -9.05 -40.67 16.66
CA GLU A 716 -8.40 -41.35 15.53
C GLU A 716 -8.12 -42.83 15.84
N SER A 717 -7.62 -43.12 17.04
CA SER A 717 -7.38 -44.49 17.51
C SER A 717 -8.67 -45.32 17.55
N ARG A 718 -9.79 -44.72 17.98
CA ARG A 718 -11.12 -45.39 17.99
C ARG A 718 -11.62 -45.67 16.58
N GLN A 719 -11.37 -44.77 15.61
CA GLN A 719 -11.75 -44.99 14.22
C GLN A 719 -10.94 -46.11 13.58
N LEU A 720 -9.63 -46.18 13.83
CA LEU A 720 -8.78 -47.28 13.37
C LEU A 720 -9.26 -48.62 13.94
N LEU A 721 -9.53 -48.69 15.24
CA LEU A 721 -10.06 -49.91 15.87
C LEU A 721 -11.42 -50.33 15.30
N ARG A 722 -12.31 -49.38 14.99
CA ARG A 722 -13.59 -49.69 14.32
C ARG A 722 -13.38 -50.23 12.91
N TYR A 723 -12.42 -49.69 12.16
CA TYR A 723 -12.09 -50.18 10.82
C TYR A 723 -11.54 -51.61 10.85
N PHE A 724 -10.63 -51.92 11.79
CA PHE A 724 -10.10 -53.27 11.95
C PHE A 724 -11.10 -54.30 12.47
N ASN A 725 -12.16 -53.87 13.18
CA ASN A 725 -13.23 -54.76 13.63
C ASN A 725 -14.34 -54.96 12.57
N LEU A 726 -14.33 -54.19 11.47
CA LEU A 726 -15.28 -54.29 10.35
C LEU A 726 -14.68 -55.03 9.13
N LEU A 727 -13.36 -55.21 9.10
CA LEU A 727 -12.63 -56.14 8.24
C LEU A 727 -12.59 -57.51 8.90
#